data_AF-A0A0D2N3R8-F1
#
_entry.id   AF-A0A0D2N3R8-F1
#
_cell.length_a   1.000
_cell.length_b   1.000
_cell.length_c   1.000
_cell.angle_alpha   90.00
_cell.angle_beta   90.00
_cell.angle_gamma   90.00
#
_symmetry.space_group_name_H-M   'P 1'
#
loop_
_entity.id
_entity.type
_entity.pdbx_description
1 polymer ?
#
loop_
_entity_poly.entity_id
_entity_poly.type
_entity_poly.pdbx_seq_one_letter_code
_entity_poly.pdbx_strand_id
1 'polypeptide(L)'
;MAKRTLLEAIATDNPDLWIKLASGERLPAHRAIVSWSSSIAKQLPPGDTWDVSGLVVDGRAAAERPMVAAWLTAVYPPAEGLCDEPAEPPQLADLLNFADAVGTSRPALLACCERCPLKSPRVAAQLEPLLHLAYKLRLTDLQDQLHAFIHGAAVDSNGPLSNRLLLESALFTDRVMAAADAQQKKAAWIDSVVRVPCVIGGGEGALLVGVDVTGGAKQLVRFNAALGRPYMGAPAGTIVDVEVNIFDKIVYFAPRVVWQRRNACAAVDGLSTPDDWDWQAFKERLIASNDSCVAMPAAGPEVGEGWHSDESRADVVLWVVVNGSKRSGRSKSLAGGTRARCSGNRSGGGGSSSSNSSSNSGDLASLSGDAKKKKRKTAPSRLQGGLAERRMLLEEAADQTLDGGAEAGAEVKGGRIVVDEMQGHALLLKSASGWAHSRLSSTPGQLYLEVDDEGQAAAVQLLLRCIHSAHGPTVPLEGADTATLLQVLRLAARLQAPGCVKAAGDTLLLNAAASSTGRLPWEAVLAAFELPAPTDAPTDADACDECAAATAAAARPLREAAQEQLLRELGDLDLAWLDGKLRGRLLALPFEAVRMLLSDGRTRAACEATVFFTAASWLSARRGAGTKAQQAVLAACVRVQHLPLWYLSGVVAQCPWFTRHVSAAELHQSIALRLAAPRVEEIACSVVRAPAPRHAAWQLPVRRASRVRKLKMEWDIPLSTLKRLHKAASGEGPGGTVEAAAPMAWAFKGMSWALEVMAAADEDGCVAFGLYVTPSPPPLQPDPPPAAAVVTATVTLGARSTRRKLRGSCRMQLLLGCEGRGFEDVFEMGGQAAWDEVGWRAAGLVGEDGCVRVTATVRDVE
;
A
#
# COMPACT_ATOMS: atom_id res chain seq x y z
N MET A 1 18.60 15.24 -25.93
CA MET A 1 17.25 15.00 -26.48
C MET A 1 16.44 14.24 -25.44
N ALA A 2 15.28 14.75 -25.01
CA ALA A 2 14.45 14.06 -24.02
C ALA A 2 13.80 12.81 -24.64
N LYS A 3 13.90 11.65 -23.98
CA LYS A 3 13.24 10.42 -24.43
C LYS A 3 11.72 10.58 -24.20
N ARG A 4 10.97 10.79 -25.29
CA ARG A 4 9.51 10.68 -25.28
C ARG A 4 9.13 9.22 -25.13
N THR A 5 8.05 8.92 -24.42
CA THR A 5 7.49 7.56 -24.45
C THR A 5 7.03 7.22 -25.86
N LEU A 6 7.03 5.95 -26.24
CA LEU A 6 6.59 5.50 -27.57
C LEU A 6 5.19 6.06 -27.89
N LEU A 7 4.28 6.05 -26.92
CA LEU A 7 2.92 6.59 -27.04
C LEU A 7 2.88 8.12 -27.21
N GLU A 8 3.78 8.87 -26.55
CA GLU A 8 3.89 10.33 -26.73
C GLU A 8 4.51 10.71 -28.08
N ALA A 9 5.46 9.93 -28.60
CA ALA A 9 5.98 10.14 -29.96
C ALA A 9 4.88 9.90 -31.00
N ILE A 10 4.17 8.77 -30.86
CA ILE A 10 3.04 8.38 -31.72
C ILE A 10 1.92 9.43 -31.73
N ALA A 11 1.56 10.02 -30.58
CA ALA A 11 0.51 11.04 -30.50
C ALA A 11 0.88 12.36 -31.22
N THR A 12 2.16 12.58 -31.49
CA THR A 12 2.66 13.82 -32.13
C THR A 12 3.12 13.64 -33.58
N ASP A 13 3.35 12.40 -34.02
CA ASP A 13 3.93 12.10 -35.31
C ASP A 13 2.86 11.75 -36.35
N ASN A 14 3.04 12.23 -37.59
CA ASN A 14 2.17 11.87 -38.71
C ASN A 14 2.26 10.35 -39.00
N PRO A 15 1.16 9.70 -39.45
CA PRO A 15 1.20 8.29 -39.83
C PRO A 15 2.24 8.06 -40.95
N ASP A 16 3.12 7.08 -40.74
CA ASP A 16 4.23 6.72 -41.65
C ASP A 16 3.98 5.40 -42.41
N LEU A 17 2.77 4.83 -42.27
CA LEU A 17 2.33 3.63 -42.98
C LEU A 17 0.87 3.78 -43.46
N TRP A 18 0.60 3.34 -44.69
CA TRP A 18 -0.73 3.26 -45.29
C TRP A 18 -1.12 1.80 -45.53
N ILE A 19 -2.21 1.35 -44.93
CA ILE A 19 -2.73 -0.02 -45.13
C ILE A 19 -3.70 0.00 -46.31
N LYS A 20 -3.33 -0.64 -47.42
CA LYS A 20 -4.17 -0.69 -48.62
C LYS A 20 -5.16 -1.85 -48.56
N LEU A 21 -6.45 -1.54 -48.65
CA LEU A 21 -7.57 -2.48 -48.54
C LEU A 21 -7.97 -3.08 -49.89
N ALA A 22 -8.80 -4.13 -49.87
CA ALA A 22 -9.36 -4.77 -51.07
C ALA A 22 -10.14 -3.79 -51.96
N SER A 23 -10.76 -2.77 -51.36
CA SER A 23 -11.51 -1.71 -52.05
C SER A 23 -10.63 -0.65 -52.72
N GLY A 24 -9.30 -0.65 -52.51
CA GLY A 24 -8.39 0.37 -53.02
C GLY A 24 -8.16 1.58 -52.08
N GLU A 25 -9.13 1.89 -51.21
CA GLU A 25 -8.87 1.83 -49.76
C GLU A 25 -7.48 2.12 -49.18
N ARG A 26 -7.19 3.26 -48.53
CA ARG A 26 -5.96 3.40 -47.71
C ARG A 26 -6.27 3.91 -46.30
N LEU A 27 -5.91 3.12 -45.29
CA LEU A 27 -6.04 3.50 -43.88
C LEU A 27 -4.69 3.95 -43.29
N PRO A 28 -4.62 5.11 -42.60
CA PRO A 28 -3.39 5.59 -41.98
C PRO A 28 -3.03 4.79 -40.73
N ALA A 29 -1.75 4.50 -40.53
CA ALA A 29 -1.22 3.81 -39.36
C ALA A 29 0.25 4.20 -39.10
N HIS A 30 0.78 3.79 -37.93
CA HIS A 30 2.20 3.95 -37.60
C HIS A 30 2.93 2.60 -37.71
N ARG A 31 3.94 2.53 -38.58
CA ARG A 31 4.72 1.32 -38.90
C ARG A 31 5.24 0.63 -37.65
N ALA A 32 5.77 1.39 -36.69
CA ALA A 32 6.32 0.85 -35.44
C ALA A 32 5.27 0.04 -34.64
N ILE A 33 4.03 0.53 -34.55
CA ILE A 33 2.95 -0.12 -33.79
C ILE A 33 2.47 -1.37 -34.53
N VAL A 34 2.18 -1.22 -35.82
CA VAL A 34 1.69 -2.32 -36.66
C VAL A 34 2.73 -3.45 -36.70
N SER A 35 4.02 -3.14 -36.81
CA SER A 35 5.11 -4.13 -36.80
C SER A 35 5.32 -4.81 -35.44
N TRP A 36 4.93 -4.17 -34.34
CA TRP A 36 4.98 -4.78 -33.02
C TRP A 36 3.82 -5.76 -32.82
N SER A 37 2.65 -5.42 -33.36
CA SER A 37 1.42 -6.19 -33.18
C SER A 37 1.17 -7.24 -34.26
N SER A 38 1.81 -7.18 -35.43
CA SER A 38 1.68 -8.13 -36.54
C SER A 38 3.04 -8.67 -36.98
N SER A 39 3.20 -10.00 -36.95
CA SER A 39 4.42 -10.68 -37.41
C SER A 39 4.65 -10.52 -38.91
N ILE A 40 3.58 -10.39 -39.70
CA ILE A 40 3.64 -10.12 -41.15
C ILE A 40 4.09 -8.69 -41.40
N ALA A 41 3.52 -7.72 -40.69
CA ALA A 41 3.92 -6.32 -40.83
C ALA A 41 5.39 -6.07 -40.45
N LYS A 42 5.92 -6.86 -39.52
CA LYS A 42 7.34 -6.83 -39.13
C LYS A 42 8.30 -7.14 -40.28
N GLN A 43 7.84 -7.88 -41.29
CA GLN A 43 8.65 -8.29 -42.45
C GLN A 43 8.48 -7.34 -43.66
N LEU A 44 7.74 -6.24 -43.51
CA LEU A 44 7.48 -5.33 -44.63
C LEU A 44 8.77 -4.66 -45.11
N PRO A 45 8.99 -4.59 -46.44
CA PRO A 45 10.09 -3.84 -47.00
C PRO A 45 10.01 -2.35 -46.58
N PRO A 46 11.13 -1.62 -46.61
CA PRO A 46 11.12 -0.17 -46.39
C PRO A 46 10.22 0.48 -47.45
N GLY A 47 9.11 1.10 -47.02
CA GLY A 47 8.12 1.67 -47.93
C GLY A 47 6.88 2.25 -47.23
N ASP A 48 6.08 2.92 -48.03
CA ASP A 48 4.81 3.56 -47.68
C ASP A 48 3.68 2.77 -47.06
N THR A 49 3.60 1.55 -47.58
CA THR A 49 2.32 0.93 -47.87
C THR A 49 2.40 -0.53 -47.51
N TRP A 50 1.45 -0.98 -46.69
CA TRP A 50 1.18 -2.38 -46.45
C TRP A 50 -0.02 -2.80 -47.28
N ASP A 51 0.22 -3.49 -48.39
CA ASP A 51 -0.87 -3.95 -49.24
C ASP A 51 -1.47 -5.26 -48.72
N VAL A 52 -2.65 -5.15 -48.10
CA VAL A 52 -3.45 -6.29 -47.64
C VAL A 52 -4.60 -6.58 -48.61
N SER A 53 -4.69 -5.90 -49.75
CA SER A 53 -5.82 -6.02 -50.69
C SER A 53 -6.00 -7.43 -51.26
N GLY A 54 -4.91 -8.22 -51.30
CA GLY A 54 -4.91 -9.61 -51.75
C GLY A 54 -5.14 -10.64 -50.64
N LEU A 55 -5.33 -10.21 -49.38
CA LEU A 55 -5.53 -11.13 -48.27
C LEU A 55 -6.94 -11.73 -48.34
N VAL A 56 -7.00 -13.04 -48.58
CA VAL A 56 -8.25 -13.81 -48.63
C VAL A 56 -8.29 -14.75 -47.43
N VAL A 57 -9.36 -14.68 -46.65
CA VAL A 57 -9.61 -15.61 -45.54
C VAL A 57 -10.97 -16.25 -45.77
N ASP A 58 -11.01 -17.59 -45.72
CA ASP A 58 -12.20 -18.40 -46.02
C ASP A 58 -12.87 -18.08 -47.37
N GLY A 59 -12.06 -17.75 -48.39
CA GLY A 59 -12.54 -17.44 -49.74
C GLY A 59 -13.19 -16.05 -49.89
N ARG A 60 -13.15 -15.21 -48.85
CA ARG A 60 -13.61 -13.81 -48.88
C ARG A 60 -12.43 -12.86 -48.73
N ALA A 61 -12.55 -11.66 -49.28
CA ALA A 61 -11.57 -10.61 -49.08
C ALA A 61 -11.54 -10.25 -47.58
N ALA A 62 -10.43 -10.53 -46.91
CA ALA A 62 -10.29 -10.28 -45.48
C ALA A 62 -9.88 -8.83 -45.18
N ALA A 63 -9.44 -8.08 -46.19
CA ALA A 63 -9.05 -6.69 -46.06
C ALA A 63 -10.21 -5.73 -46.36
N GLU A 64 -11.36 -5.92 -45.71
CA GLU A 64 -12.47 -4.97 -45.74
C GLU A 64 -12.32 -3.90 -44.64
N ARG A 65 -12.77 -2.67 -44.91
CA ARG A 65 -12.56 -1.51 -44.01
C ARG A 65 -13.02 -1.76 -42.57
N PRO A 66 -14.22 -2.31 -42.29
CA PRO A 66 -14.67 -2.51 -40.90
C PRO A 66 -13.77 -3.45 -40.11
N MET A 67 -13.21 -4.46 -40.78
CA MET A 67 -12.35 -5.47 -40.18
C MET A 67 -10.98 -4.90 -39.82
N VAL A 68 -10.35 -4.20 -40.77
CA VAL A 68 -9.04 -3.58 -40.56
C VAL A 68 -9.14 -2.42 -39.56
N ALA A 69 -10.21 -1.62 -39.61
CA ALA A 69 -10.44 -0.54 -38.66
C ALA A 69 -10.67 -1.06 -37.23
N ALA A 70 -11.46 -2.13 -37.05
CA ALA A 70 -11.67 -2.73 -35.73
C ALA A 70 -10.38 -3.32 -35.15
N TRP A 71 -9.58 -4.01 -35.98
CA TRP A 71 -8.27 -4.52 -35.58
C TRP A 71 -7.31 -3.39 -35.20
N LEU A 72 -7.21 -2.34 -36.04
CA LEU A 72 -6.40 -1.16 -35.75
C LEU A 72 -6.80 -0.52 -34.42
N THR A 73 -8.08 -0.28 -34.20
CA THR A 73 -8.59 0.31 -32.96
C THR A 73 -8.27 -0.55 -31.72
N ALA A 74 -8.19 -1.88 -31.87
CA ALA A 74 -7.79 -2.79 -30.78
C ALA A 74 -6.27 -2.75 -30.48
N VAL A 75 -5.42 -2.66 -31.51
CA VAL A 75 -3.95 -2.63 -31.35
C VAL A 75 -3.38 -1.23 -31.22
N TYR A 76 -4.18 -0.23 -31.57
CA TYR A 76 -3.82 1.17 -31.68
C TYR A 76 -4.96 2.05 -31.10
N PRO A 77 -5.09 2.12 -29.76
CA PRO A 77 -6.19 2.86 -29.11
C PRO A 77 -6.32 4.35 -29.48
N PRO A 78 -5.22 5.12 -29.74
CA PRO A 78 -5.31 6.49 -30.23
C PRO A 78 -5.94 6.64 -31.62
N ALA A 79 -6.20 5.53 -32.35
CA ALA A 79 -6.84 5.54 -33.66
C ALA A 79 -8.35 5.80 -33.63
N GLU A 80 -8.97 5.93 -32.45
CA GLU A 80 -10.41 6.19 -32.28
C GLU A 80 -10.89 7.48 -32.99
N GLY A 81 -9.98 8.35 -33.46
CA GLY A 81 -10.31 9.49 -34.35
C GLY A 81 -9.70 9.42 -35.77
N LEU A 82 -8.92 8.39 -36.10
CA LEU A 82 -8.27 8.23 -37.41
C LEU A 82 -9.08 7.36 -38.37
N CYS A 83 -9.99 6.52 -37.85
CA CYS A 83 -10.93 5.73 -38.61
C CYS A 83 -12.33 6.22 -38.30
N ASP A 84 -13.07 6.71 -39.31
CA ASP A 84 -14.51 6.95 -39.14
C ASP A 84 -15.17 5.68 -38.58
N GLU A 85 -16.04 5.84 -37.57
CA GLU A 85 -16.70 4.67 -36.95
C GLU A 85 -17.36 3.81 -38.03
N PRO A 86 -17.09 2.49 -38.05
CA PRO A 86 -17.68 1.61 -39.06
C PRO A 86 -19.20 1.59 -38.90
N ALA A 87 -19.92 1.67 -40.01
CA ALA A 87 -21.38 1.65 -40.02
C ALA A 87 -21.97 0.39 -39.33
N GLU A 88 -21.24 -0.73 -39.36
CA GLU A 88 -21.52 -1.92 -38.55
C GLU A 88 -20.20 -2.60 -38.10
N PRO A 89 -20.07 -3.00 -36.83
CA PRO A 89 -18.87 -3.69 -36.34
C PRO A 89 -18.75 -5.09 -36.97
N PRO A 90 -17.53 -5.53 -37.35
CA PRO A 90 -17.31 -6.86 -37.93
C PRO A 90 -17.70 -7.96 -36.95
N GLN A 91 -18.10 -9.13 -37.47
CA GLN A 91 -18.35 -10.28 -36.60
C GLN A 91 -17.02 -10.75 -35.99
N LEU A 92 -17.03 -11.16 -34.73
CA LEU A 92 -15.83 -11.60 -34.01
C LEU A 92 -15.06 -12.71 -34.74
N ALA A 93 -15.75 -13.59 -35.46
CA ALA A 93 -15.08 -14.66 -36.21
C ALA A 93 -14.25 -14.10 -37.36
N ASP A 94 -14.82 -13.16 -38.12
CA ASP A 94 -14.12 -12.53 -39.23
C ASP A 94 -12.92 -11.73 -38.71
N LEU A 95 -13.09 -10.98 -37.60
CA LEU A 95 -12.01 -10.22 -36.96
C LEU A 95 -10.87 -11.11 -36.45
N LEU A 96 -11.18 -12.25 -35.82
CA LEU A 96 -10.17 -13.19 -35.34
C LEU A 96 -9.46 -13.89 -36.50
N ASN A 97 -10.20 -14.26 -37.54
CA ASN A 97 -9.66 -14.86 -38.75
C ASN A 97 -8.72 -13.89 -39.48
N PHE A 98 -9.07 -12.60 -39.56
CA PHE A 98 -8.18 -11.56 -40.04
C PHE A 98 -6.96 -11.38 -39.14
N ALA A 99 -7.14 -11.30 -37.82
CA ALA A 99 -6.06 -11.12 -36.87
C ALA A 99 -5.04 -12.27 -36.93
N ASP A 100 -5.51 -13.51 -37.08
CA ASP A 100 -4.65 -14.67 -37.29
C ASP A 100 -3.92 -14.59 -38.65
N ALA A 101 -4.65 -14.25 -39.72
CA ALA A 101 -4.09 -14.12 -41.07
C ALA A 101 -3.01 -13.04 -41.19
N VAL A 102 -3.05 -11.99 -40.36
CA VAL A 102 -1.98 -10.98 -40.27
C VAL A 102 -0.93 -11.29 -39.18
N GLY A 103 -1.02 -12.44 -38.52
CA GLY A 103 -0.06 -12.86 -37.49
C GLY A 103 -0.07 -11.96 -36.25
N THR A 104 -1.26 -11.65 -35.75
CA THR A 104 -1.46 -10.74 -34.61
C THR A 104 -0.91 -11.32 -33.32
N SER A 105 -0.21 -10.50 -32.53
CA SER A 105 0.31 -10.91 -31.22
C SER A 105 -0.81 -11.25 -30.22
N ARG A 106 -0.53 -12.14 -29.26
CA ARG A 106 -1.50 -12.57 -28.24
C ARG A 106 -2.18 -11.43 -27.47
N PRO A 107 -1.47 -10.37 -27.00
CA PRO A 107 -2.13 -9.25 -26.32
C PRO A 107 -3.11 -8.49 -27.21
N ALA A 108 -2.76 -8.30 -28.49
CA ALA A 108 -3.62 -7.64 -29.48
C ALA A 108 -4.87 -8.47 -29.82
N LEU A 109 -4.75 -9.80 -29.88
CA LEU A 109 -5.89 -10.72 -30.04
C LEU A 109 -6.88 -10.62 -28.87
N LEU A 110 -6.39 -10.56 -27.63
CA LEU A 110 -7.25 -10.40 -26.45
C LEU A 110 -8.01 -9.06 -26.48
N ALA A 111 -7.34 -7.98 -26.87
CA ALA A 111 -7.99 -6.67 -27.04
C ALA A 111 -9.07 -6.68 -28.14
N CYS A 112 -8.87 -7.43 -29.24
CA CYS A 112 -9.91 -7.62 -30.27
C CYS A 112 -11.14 -8.34 -29.71
N CYS A 113 -10.95 -9.35 -28.86
CA CYS A 113 -12.05 -10.08 -28.20
C CYS A 113 -12.86 -9.20 -27.25
N GLU A 114 -12.19 -8.34 -26.48
CA GLU A 114 -12.84 -7.46 -25.50
C GLU A 114 -13.71 -6.36 -26.15
N ARG A 115 -13.34 -5.92 -27.36
CA ARG A 115 -14.03 -4.83 -28.08
C ARG A 115 -15.19 -5.28 -28.99
N CYS A 116 -15.35 -6.59 -29.23
CA CYS A 116 -16.48 -7.10 -30.00
C CYS A 116 -17.70 -7.36 -29.10
N PRO A 117 -18.87 -6.73 -29.35
CA PRO A 117 -20.09 -7.04 -28.61
C PRO A 117 -20.56 -8.46 -28.96
N LEU A 118 -20.41 -9.40 -28.03
CA LEU A 118 -20.86 -10.79 -28.17
C LEU A 118 -22.40 -10.85 -28.25
N LYS A 119 -22.95 -11.09 -29.45
CA LYS A 119 -24.39 -11.41 -29.59
C LYS A 119 -24.63 -12.88 -29.22
N SER A 120 -25.63 -13.09 -28.34
CA SER A 120 -26.14 -14.35 -27.76
C SER A 120 -26.22 -15.62 -28.66
N PRO A 121 -26.51 -15.57 -29.97
CA PRO A 121 -26.73 -16.79 -30.77
C PRO A 121 -25.50 -17.69 -30.97
N ARG A 122 -24.29 -17.12 -30.99
CA ARG A 122 -23.05 -17.89 -31.24
C ARG A 122 -22.61 -18.71 -30.03
N VAL A 123 -22.81 -18.18 -28.83
CA VAL A 123 -22.53 -18.92 -27.58
C VAL A 123 -23.50 -20.10 -27.47
N ALA A 124 -24.76 -19.90 -27.85
CA ALA A 124 -25.75 -20.98 -27.91
C ALA A 124 -25.34 -22.08 -28.90
N ALA A 125 -24.93 -21.71 -30.12
CA ALA A 125 -24.50 -22.66 -31.15
C ALA A 125 -23.24 -23.46 -30.78
N GLN A 126 -22.36 -22.93 -29.92
CA GLN A 126 -21.16 -23.63 -29.44
C GLN A 126 -21.43 -24.52 -28.23
N LEU A 127 -22.33 -24.09 -27.35
CA LEU A 127 -22.70 -24.85 -26.15
C LEU A 127 -23.65 -26.00 -26.46
N GLU A 128 -24.52 -25.90 -27.46
CA GLU A 128 -25.47 -26.98 -27.83
C GLU A 128 -24.76 -28.31 -28.16
N PRO A 129 -23.71 -28.37 -29.01
CA PRO A 129 -23.04 -29.62 -29.31
C PRO A 129 -22.29 -30.20 -28.11
N LEU A 130 -21.71 -29.31 -27.28
CA LEU A 130 -21.02 -29.69 -26.05
C LEU A 130 -21.98 -30.28 -25.03
N LEU A 131 -23.16 -29.67 -24.90
CA LEU A 131 -24.22 -30.15 -24.01
C LEU A 131 -24.78 -31.48 -24.51
N HIS A 132 -25.03 -31.63 -25.81
CA HIS A 132 -25.44 -32.89 -26.43
C HIS A 132 -24.40 -34.01 -26.18
N LEU A 133 -23.11 -33.74 -26.38
CA LEU A 133 -22.04 -34.71 -26.12
C LEU A 133 -21.94 -35.06 -24.64
N ALA A 134 -22.03 -34.06 -23.76
CA ALA A 134 -21.99 -34.26 -22.31
C ALA A 134 -23.13 -35.20 -21.86
N TYR A 135 -24.36 -35.00 -22.36
CA TYR A 135 -25.49 -35.90 -22.09
C TYR A 135 -25.30 -37.29 -22.71
N LYS A 136 -24.96 -37.35 -24.01
CA LYS A 136 -24.80 -38.62 -24.75
C LYS A 136 -23.71 -39.52 -24.15
N LEU A 137 -22.61 -38.93 -23.69
CA LEU A 137 -21.47 -39.65 -23.09
C LEU A 137 -21.55 -39.76 -21.56
N ARG A 138 -22.62 -39.24 -20.93
CA ARG A 138 -22.82 -39.24 -19.48
C ARG A 138 -21.68 -38.60 -18.68
N LEU A 139 -21.10 -37.51 -19.20
CA LEU A 139 -20.03 -36.76 -18.55
C LEU A 139 -20.61 -35.80 -17.51
N THR A 140 -20.97 -36.31 -16.32
CA THR A 140 -21.68 -35.56 -15.27
C THR A 140 -20.98 -34.27 -14.87
N ASP A 141 -19.66 -34.29 -14.71
CA ASP A 141 -18.90 -33.10 -14.31
C ASP A 141 -18.96 -31.98 -15.38
N LEU A 142 -18.95 -32.37 -16.66
CA LEU A 142 -19.08 -31.44 -17.77
C LEU A 142 -20.53 -30.92 -17.90
N GLN A 143 -21.52 -31.78 -17.66
CA GLN A 143 -22.92 -31.37 -17.58
C GLN A 143 -23.10 -30.30 -16.50
N ASP A 144 -22.60 -30.54 -15.29
CA ASP A 144 -22.70 -29.60 -14.17
C ASP A 144 -22.01 -28.27 -14.45
N GLN A 145 -20.82 -28.29 -15.08
CA GLN A 145 -20.09 -27.09 -15.47
C GLN A 145 -20.78 -26.29 -16.57
N LEU A 146 -21.30 -26.96 -17.61
CA LEU A 146 -22.04 -26.32 -18.69
C LEU A 146 -23.35 -25.71 -18.16
N HIS A 147 -24.05 -26.42 -17.27
CA HIS A 147 -25.24 -25.92 -16.61
C HIS A 147 -24.93 -24.70 -15.74
N ALA A 148 -23.90 -24.76 -14.88
CA ALA A 148 -23.48 -23.63 -14.06
C ALA A 148 -23.11 -22.40 -14.90
N PHE A 149 -22.42 -22.59 -16.04
CA PHE A 149 -22.09 -21.52 -16.97
C PHE A 149 -23.35 -20.89 -17.60
N ILE A 150 -24.24 -21.72 -18.15
CA ILE A 150 -25.51 -21.26 -18.74
C ILE A 150 -26.34 -20.49 -17.70
N HIS A 151 -26.37 -20.97 -16.45
CA HIS A 151 -27.06 -20.30 -15.35
C HIS A 151 -26.43 -18.97 -14.96
N GLY A 152 -25.11 -18.92 -14.76
CA GLY A 152 -24.41 -17.69 -14.39
C GLY A 152 -24.57 -16.60 -15.43
N ALA A 153 -24.45 -16.94 -16.71
CA ALA A 153 -24.57 -15.99 -17.80
C ALA A 153 -26.02 -15.54 -18.09
N ALA A 154 -27.03 -16.27 -17.62
CA ALA A 154 -28.45 -15.92 -17.73
C ALA A 154 -28.99 -15.09 -16.55
N VAL A 155 -28.27 -15.00 -15.43
CA VAL A 155 -28.66 -14.22 -14.24
C VAL A 155 -28.21 -12.76 -14.36
N ASP A 156 -27.12 -12.49 -15.09
CA ASP A 156 -26.68 -11.14 -15.39
C ASP A 156 -27.58 -10.52 -16.47
N SER A 157 -28.32 -9.45 -16.13
CA SER A 157 -29.21 -8.75 -17.06
C SER A 157 -28.49 -8.19 -18.29
N ASN A 158 -27.17 -8.02 -18.21
CA ASN A 158 -26.31 -7.60 -19.32
C ASN A 158 -25.39 -8.72 -19.86
N GLY A 159 -25.56 -9.95 -19.36
CA GLY A 159 -24.75 -11.09 -19.76
C GLY A 159 -24.97 -11.49 -21.22
N PRO A 160 -24.01 -12.24 -21.82
CA PRO A 160 -24.10 -12.69 -23.21
C PRO A 160 -25.31 -13.62 -23.47
N LEU A 161 -25.97 -14.11 -22.41
CA LEU A 161 -27.14 -14.98 -22.45
C LEU A 161 -28.43 -14.32 -21.90
N SER A 162 -28.53 -12.99 -21.95
CA SER A 162 -29.67 -12.24 -21.38
C SER A 162 -31.01 -12.46 -22.09
N ASN A 163 -31.03 -12.89 -23.37
CA ASN A 163 -32.27 -13.13 -24.12
C ASN A 163 -32.77 -14.58 -23.99
N ARG A 164 -33.33 -14.89 -22.81
CA ARG A 164 -33.73 -16.24 -22.36
C ARG A 164 -34.57 -17.06 -23.34
N LEU A 165 -35.50 -16.44 -24.06
CA LEU A 165 -36.43 -17.12 -24.97
C LEU A 165 -35.73 -17.70 -26.22
N LEU A 166 -34.65 -17.06 -26.68
CA LEU A 166 -33.85 -17.53 -27.82
C LEU A 166 -32.86 -18.63 -27.41
N LEU A 167 -32.53 -18.72 -26.12
CA LEU A 167 -31.54 -19.66 -25.60
C LEU A 167 -32.13 -21.02 -25.27
N GLU A 168 -33.35 -21.08 -24.74
CA GLU A 168 -34.02 -22.34 -24.45
C GLU A 168 -34.20 -23.18 -25.73
N SER A 169 -34.55 -22.54 -26.85
CA SER A 169 -34.71 -23.22 -28.15
C SER A 169 -33.39 -23.50 -28.88
N ALA A 170 -32.34 -22.72 -28.62
CA ALA A 170 -31.03 -22.88 -29.27
C ALA A 170 -30.06 -23.81 -28.53
N LEU A 171 -30.15 -23.93 -27.20
CA LEU A 171 -29.27 -24.77 -26.37
C LEU A 171 -29.86 -26.14 -26.06
N PHE A 172 -31.15 -26.20 -25.75
CA PHE A 172 -31.85 -27.45 -25.40
C PHE A 172 -32.67 -27.94 -26.58
N THR A 173 -31.99 -28.12 -27.72
CA THR A 173 -32.58 -28.64 -28.95
C THR A 173 -33.17 -30.04 -28.73
N ASP A 174 -34.06 -30.48 -29.61
CA ASP A 174 -34.59 -31.86 -29.60
C ASP A 174 -33.48 -32.90 -29.59
N ARG A 175 -32.33 -32.58 -30.19
CA ARG A 175 -31.14 -33.42 -30.22
C ARG A 175 -30.50 -33.56 -28.84
N VAL A 176 -30.25 -32.45 -28.13
CA VAL A 176 -29.73 -32.46 -26.75
C VAL A 176 -30.70 -33.20 -25.83
N MET A 177 -32.00 -32.91 -25.96
CA MET A 177 -33.03 -33.57 -25.17
C MET A 177 -33.14 -35.06 -25.51
N ALA A 178 -32.96 -35.50 -26.75
CA ALA A 178 -32.94 -36.93 -27.07
C ALA A 178 -31.73 -37.66 -26.45
N ALA A 179 -30.60 -36.98 -26.26
CA ALA A 179 -29.39 -37.54 -25.68
C ALA A 179 -29.44 -37.68 -24.14
N ALA A 180 -30.26 -36.89 -23.46
CA ALA A 180 -30.43 -36.98 -22.01
C ALA A 180 -31.40 -38.12 -21.64
N ASP A 181 -30.99 -39.02 -20.73
CA ASP A 181 -31.90 -40.04 -20.20
C ASP A 181 -32.94 -39.42 -19.24
N ALA A 182 -33.99 -40.18 -18.92
CA ALA A 182 -35.11 -39.66 -18.11
C ALA A 182 -34.67 -39.17 -16.72
N GLN A 183 -33.60 -39.75 -16.16
CA GLN A 183 -33.09 -39.38 -14.85
C GLN A 183 -32.21 -38.13 -14.92
N GLN A 184 -31.38 -38.01 -15.96
CA GLN A 184 -30.59 -36.81 -16.27
C GLN A 184 -31.48 -35.62 -16.60
N LYS A 185 -32.53 -35.80 -17.40
CA LYS A 185 -33.55 -34.77 -17.67
C LYS A 185 -34.18 -34.29 -16.37
N LYS A 186 -34.55 -35.21 -15.49
CA LYS A 186 -35.14 -34.87 -14.19
C LYS A 186 -34.14 -34.10 -13.32
N ALA A 187 -32.88 -34.53 -13.22
CA ALA A 187 -31.87 -33.86 -12.40
C ALA A 187 -31.54 -32.45 -12.94
N ALA A 188 -31.32 -32.34 -14.24
CA ALA A 188 -31.07 -31.07 -14.94
C ALA A 188 -32.24 -30.09 -14.80
N TRP A 189 -33.47 -30.60 -14.91
CA TRP A 189 -34.70 -29.83 -14.70
C TRP A 189 -34.80 -29.30 -13.28
N ILE A 190 -34.50 -30.14 -12.29
CA ILE A 190 -34.52 -29.76 -10.87
C ILE A 190 -33.46 -28.72 -10.58
N ASP A 191 -32.22 -28.94 -10.99
CA ASP A 191 -31.13 -28.01 -10.72
C ASP A 191 -31.38 -26.64 -11.39
N SER A 192 -31.97 -26.66 -12.59
CA SER A 192 -32.34 -25.46 -13.34
C SER A 192 -33.47 -24.66 -12.68
N VAL A 193 -34.48 -25.33 -12.11
CA VAL A 193 -35.59 -24.68 -11.40
C VAL A 193 -35.16 -24.23 -9.98
N VAL A 194 -34.31 -25.00 -9.30
CA VAL A 194 -33.84 -24.70 -7.92
C VAL A 194 -32.86 -23.53 -7.88
N ARG A 195 -31.91 -23.46 -8.82
CA ARG A 195 -30.81 -22.49 -8.78
C ARG A 195 -31.12 -21.17 -9.46
N VAL A 196 -32.18 -21.11 -10.26
CA VAL A 196 -32.60 -19.87 -10.93
C VAL A 196 -33.69 -19.22 -10.11
N PRO A 197 -33.61 -17.91 -9.79
CA PRO A 197 -34.78 -17.16 -9.32
C PRO A 197 -35.83 -17.17 -10.44
N CYS A 198 -36.71 -18.16 -10.42
CA CYS A 198 -37.83 -18.25 -11.33
C CYS A 198 -38.85 -17.20 -10.89
N VAL A 199 -39.30 -16.37 -11.83
CA VAL A 199 -40.40 -15.43 -11.57
C VAL A 199 -41.65 -16.27 -11.38
N ILE A 200 -42.02 -16.51 -10.11
CA ILE A 200 -43.36 -16.98 -9.74
C ILE A 200 -44.25 -15.76 -9.86
N GLY A 201 -45.04 -15.67 -10.93
CA GLY A 201 -45.86 -14.51 -11.20
C GLY A 201 -47.03 -14.85 -12.12
N GLY A 202 -48.12 -14.09 -12.03
CA GLY A 202 -49.32 -14.29 -12.86
C GLY A 202 -49.22 -13.67 -14.26
N GLY A 203 -48.03 -13.27 -14.72
CA GLY A 203 -47.83 -12.62 -16.03
C GLY A 203 -47.54 -13.60 -17.17
N GLU A 204 -47.89 -13.22 -18.40
CA GLU A 204 -47.47 -13.93 -19.61
C GLU A 204 -45.94 -14.06 -19.63
N GLY A 205 -45.45 -15.31 -19.62
CA GLY A 205 -44.01 -15.62 -19.64
C GLY A 205 -43.44 -16.15 -18.32
N ALA A 206 -44.23 -16.23 -17.24
CA ALA A 206 -43.81 -16.92 -16.03
C ALA A 206 -43.60 -18.42 -16.27
N LEU A 207 -42.47 -18.96 -15.79
CA LEU A 207 -42.18 -20.39 -15.91
C LEU A 207 -43.12 -21.22 -15.03
N LEU A 208 -43.42 -20.72 -13.82
CA LEU A 208 -44.30 -21.32 -12.85
C LEU A 208 -45.47 -20.38 -12.57
N VAL A 209 -46.68 -20.82 -12.90
CA VAL A 209 -47.93 -20.13 -12.59
C VAL A 209 -48.52 -20.82 -11.36
N GLY A 210 -48.60 -20.08 -10.26
CA GLY A 210 -49.05 -20.63 -8.98
C GLY A 210 -50.54 -20.99 -9.00
N VAL A 211 -50.88 -22.18 -8.50
CA VAL A 211 -52.26 -22.56 -8.16
C VAL A 211 -52.39 -22.43 -6.64
N ASP A 212 -53.09 -21.38 -6.20
CA ASP A 212 -53.47 -21.04 -4.82
C ASP A 212 -52.51 -21.44 -3.67
N VAL A 213 -51.73 -20.47 -3.19
CA VAL A 213 -50.95 -20.59 -1.97
C VAL A 213 -51.87 -20.38 -0.76
N THR A 214 -52.47 -21.45 -0.25
CA THR A 214 -53.30 -21.41 0.98
C THR A 214 -52.53 -22.04 2.15
N GLY A 215 -51.81 -21.21 2.93
CA GLY A 215 -51.12 -21.69 4.13
C GLY A 215 -50.39 -20.59 4.89
N GLY A 216 -50.84 -20.32 6.12
CA GLY A 216 -50.41 -19.20 6.96
C GLY A 216 -48.97 -19.27 7.48
N ALA A 217 -48.44 -18.08 7.77
CA ALA A 217 -47.07 -17.82 8.19
C ALA A 217 -46.66 -18.58 9.45
N LYS A 218 -45.70 -19.52 9.28
CA LYS A 218 -44.62 -19.94 10.23
C LYS A 218 -43.98 -21.30 9.86
N GLN A 219 -44.36 -21.95 8.75
CA GLN A 219 -43.77 -23.22 8.28
C GLN A 219 -43.41 -23.19 6.79
N LEU A 220 -42.65 -24.20 6.32
CA LEU A 220 -42.38 -24.49 4.90
C LEU A 220 -43.69 -24.41 4.10
N VAL A 221 -43.70 -23.55 3.07
CA VAL A 221 -44.87 -23.34 2.23
C VAL A 221 -44.80 -24.31 1.07
N ARG A 222 -45.65 -25.33 1.12
CA ARG A 222 -45.85 -26.28 0.02
C ARG A 222 -46.99 -25.80 -0.85
N PHE A 223 -46.76 -25.67 -2.15
CA PHE A 223 -47.81 -25.36 -3.12
C PHE A 223 -47.56 -26.03 -4.46
N ASN A 224 -48.63 -26.20 -5.23
CA ASN A 224 -48.55 -26.76 -6.56
C ASN A 224 -48.42 -25.61 -7.56
N ALA A 225 -47.39 -25.65 -8.39
CA ALA A 225 -47.21 -24.72 -9.49
C ALA A 225 -47.40 -25.46 -10.81
N ALA A 226 -48.15 -24.88 -11.74
CA ALA A 226 -48.21 -25.39 -13.10
C ALA A 226 -47.15 -24.70 -13.95
N LEU A 227 -46.49 -25.42 -14.85
CA LEU A 227 -45.65 -24.80 -15.86
C LEU A 227 -46.49 -23.90 -16.76
N GLY A 228 -46.20 -22.59 -16.79
CA GLY A 228 -46.92 -21.63 -17.65
C GLY A 228 -46.67 -21.84 -19.15
N ARG A 229 -45.58 -22.55 -19.49
CA ARG A 229 -45.15 -22.86 -20.86
C ARG A 229 -44.36 -24.18 -20.89
N PRO A 230 -44.14 -24.80 -22.06
CA PRO A 230 -43.31 -25.99 -22.15
C PRO A 230 -41.88 -25.69 -21.67
N TYR A 231 -41.27 -26.58 -20.90
CA TYR A 231 -39.92 -26.41 -20.38
C TYR A 231 -39.18 -27.74 -20.29
N MET A 232 -38.02 -27.84 -20.97
CA MET A 232 -37.17 -29.04 -20.99
C MET A 232 -37.95 -30.35 -21.23
N GLY A 233 -38.84 -30.35 -22.23
CA GLY A 233 -39.64 -31.52 -22.63
C GLY A 233 -40.90 -31.78 -21.80
N ALA A 234 -41.13 -31.05 -20.69
CA ALA A 234 -42.40 -31.07 -20.00
C ALA A 234 -43.38 -30.08 -20.68
N PRO A 235 -44.63 -30.48 -21.01
CA PRO A 235 -45.60 -29.58 -21.61
C PRO A 235 -46.07 -28.51 -20.62
N ALA A 236 -46.58 -27.39 -21.15
CA ALA A 236 -47.30 -26.40 -20.35
C ALA A 236 -48.46 -27.07 -19.58
N GLY A 237 -48.71 -26.63 -18.35
CA GLY A 237 -49.70 -27.24 -17.45
C GLY A 237 -49.17 -28.41 -16.61
N THR A 238 -47.91 -28.83 -16.79
CA THR A 238 -47.31 -29.84 -15.90
C THR A 238 -47.25 -29.30 -14.47
N ILE A 239 -47.85 -30.02 -13.52
CA ILE A 239 -47.91 -29.63 -12.12
C ILE A 239 -46.64 -30.06 -11.40
N VAL A 240 -46.08 -29.14 -10.62
CA VAL A 240 -44.86 -29.28 -9.84
C VAL A 240 -45.19 -28.96 -8.39
N ASP A 241 -44.90 -29.89 -7.49
CA ASP A 241 -44.96 -29.63 -6.05
C ASP A 241 -43.72 -28.80 -5.66
N VAL A 242 -43.93 -27.59 -5.17
CA VAL A 242 -42.88 -26.64 -4.76
C VAL A 242 -42.94 -26.44 -3.25
N GLU A 243 -41.79 -26.51 -2.58
CA GLU A 243 -41.68 -26.31 -1.14
C GLU A 243 -40.72 -25.15 -0.83
N VAL A 244 -41.25 -24.00 -0.42
CA VAL A 244 -40.46 -22.79 -0.13
C VAL A 244 -40.27 -22.64 1.38
N ASN A 245 -39.01 -22.66 1.84
CA ASN A 245 -38.70 -22.14 3.16
C ASN A 245 -38.54 -20.61 3.04
N ILE A 246 -39.36 -19.85 3.78
CA ILE A 246 -39.37 -18.38 3.68
C ILE A 246 -38.33 -17.75 4.64
N PHE A 247 -37.83 -18.50 5.62
CA PHE A 247 -36.95 -17.99 6.68
C PHE A 247 -35.46 -18.28 6.43
N ASP A 248 -35.15 -19.42 5.83
CA ASP A 248 -33.91 -19.57 5.10
C ASP A 248 -34.17 -19.08 3.69
N LYS A 249 -33.36 -18.16 3.15
CA LYS A 249 -33.54 -17.60 1.80
C LYS A 249 -33.31 -18.63 0.66
N ILE A 250 -33.65 -19.90 0.88
CA ILE A 250 -33.42 -21.06 0.01
C ILE A 250 -34.78 -21.76 -0.22
N VAL A 251 -35.18 -21.86 -1.49
CA VAL A 251 -36.33 -22.67 -1.91
C VAL A 251 -35.89 -24.12 -2.07
N TYR A 252 -36.58 -25.07 -1.44
CA TYR A 252 -36.30 -26.50 -1.58
C TYR A 252 -37.33 -27.14 -2.51
N PHE A 253 -36.97 -27.44 -3.75
CA PHE A 253 -37.88 -28.20 -4.61
C PHE A 253 -37.80 -29.69 -4.24
N ALA A 254 -38.91 -30.27 -3.78
CA ALA A 254 -39.06 -31.71 -3.57
C ALA A 254 -39.98 -32.29 -4.65
N PRO A 255 -39.48 -32.55 -5.87
CA PRO A 255 -40.33 -32.90 -6.99
C PRO A 255 -40.79 -34.34 -6.88
N ARG A 256 -42.04 -34.53 -6.48
CA ARG A 256 -42.77 -35.77 -6.74
C ARG A 256 -43.41 -35.67 -8.11
N VAL A 257 -42.62 -35.87 -9.17
CA VAL A 257 -43.14 -35.90 -10.54
C VAL A 257 -44.01 -37.15 -10.72
N VAL A 258 -45.32 -37.01 -10.55
CA VAL A 258 -46.28 -38.05 -10.92
C VAL A 258 -46.49 -37.95 -12.43
N TRP A 259 -45.73 -38.72 -13.20
CA TRP A 259 -46.03 -38.94 -14.61
C TRP A 259 -47.32 -39.75 -14.71
N GLN A 260 -48.47 -39.10 -14.83
CA GLN A 260 -49.68 -39.78 -15.30
C GLN A 260 -49.49 -40.13 -16.78
N ARG A 261 -48.90 -41.31 -17.01
CA ARG A 261 -48.84 -41.96 -18.32
C ARG A 261 -50.28 -42.22 -18.79
N ARG A 262 -50.76 -41.49 -19.79
CA ARG A 262 -51.71 -42.07 -20.75
C ARG A 262 -50.91 -42.98 -21.70
N ASN A 263 -51.27 -44.25 -21.68
CA ASN A 263 -50.71 -45.43 -22.37
C ASN A 263 -49.95 -45.20 -23.69
N ALA A 264 -48.78 -45.85 -23.83
CA ALA A 264 -48.40 -46.72 -24.94
C ALA A 264 -47.03 -47.39 -24.68
N CYS A 265 -46.93 -48.70 -24.91
CA CYS A 265 -45.77 -49.57 -24.71
C CYS A 265 -44.76 -49.52 -25.89
N ALA A 266 -43.47 -49.81 -25.62
CA ALA A 266 -42.69 -50.89 -26.23
C ALA A 266 -41.20 -50.81 -25.82
N ALA A 267 -40.59 -51.98 -25.62
CA ALA A 267 -39.25 -52.27 -25.13
C ALA A 267 -38.20 -52.37 -26.25
N VAL A 268 -36.89 -52.25 -25.93
CA VAL A 268 -35.77 -53.05 -26.49
C VAL A 268 -34.57 -53.02 -25.52
N ASP A 269 -34.02 -54.20 -25.23
CA ASP A 269 -32.78 -54.51 -24.51
C ASP A 269 -31.51 -54.39 -25.39
N GLY A 270 -30.34 -54.16 -24.77
CA GLY A 270 -29.08 -54.78 -25.23
C GLY A 270 -27.79 -53.93 -25.18
N LEU A 271 -26.73 -54.58 -24.64
CA LEU A 271 -25.28 -54.50 -24.97
C LEU A 271 -24.29 -53.77 -24.04
N SER A 272 -23.59 -54.62 -23.26
CA SER A 272 -22.12 -54.82 -23.13
C SER A 272 -21.13 -53.66 -22.97
N THR A 273 -20.31 -53.74 -21.91
CA THR A 273 -19.03 -53.05 -21.65
C THR A 273 -17.83 -53.71 -22.36
N PRO A 274 -16.73 -52.98 -22.60
CA PRO A 274 -15.45 -53.35 -21.94
C PRO A 274 -14.49 -52.19 -21.56
N ASP A 275 -13.90 -52.36 -20.37
CA ASP A 275 -12.49 -52.25 -19.90
C ASP A 275 -11.58 -51.02 -20.12
N ASP A 276 -11.25 -50.39 -18.96
CA ASP A 276 -9.94 -50.14 -18.33
C ASP A 276 -8.73 -49.55 -19.09
N TRP A 277 -8.25 -48.41 -18.55
CA TRP A 277 -6.92 -47.83 -18.78
C TRP A 277 -6.18 -47.66 -17.44
N ASP A 278 -4.98 -48.24 -17.32
CA ASP A 278 -4.13 -48.24 -16.12
C ASP A 278 -3.33 -46.93 -15.97
N TRP A 279 -3.73 -46.12 -14.99
CA TRP A 279 -3.17 -44.80 -14.68
C TRP A 279 -1.83 -44.86 -13.91
N GLN A 280 -1.43 -46.04 -13.43
CA GLN A 280 -0.29 -46.20 -12.54
C GLN A 280 1.04 -46.25 -13.30
N ALA A 281 1.04 -46.83 -14.50
CA ALA A 281 2.20 -46.87 -15.40
C ALA A 281 2.64 -45.49 -15.93
N PHE A 282 1.72 -44.52 -15.97
CA PHE A 282 2.02 -43.15 -16.42
C PHE A 282 2.75 -42.34 -15.33
N LYS A 283 2.40 -42.56 -14.05
CA LYS A 283 2.98 -41.85 -12.91
C LYS A 283 4.46 -42.19 -12.69
N GLU A 284 4.85 -43.44 -12.89
CA GLU A 284 6.23 -43.88 -12.63
C GLU A 284 7.24 -43.36 -13.66
N ARG A 285 6.80 -43.05 -14.88
CA ARG A 285 7.67 -42.43 -15.91
C ARG A 285 7.95 -40.95 -15.69
N LEU A 286 7.09 -40.24 -14.97
CA LEU A 286 7.26 -38.80 -14.73
C LEU A 286 8.28 -38.51 -13.60
N ILE A 287 8.44 -39.43 -12.66
CA ILE A 287 9.32 -39.27 -11.49
C ILE A 287 10.79 -39.57 -11.84
N ALA A 288 11.05 -40.42 -12.84
CA ALA A 288 12.40 -40.79 -13.25
C ALA A 288 13.15 -39.70 -14.06
N SER A 289 12.51 -38.59 -14.43
CA SER A 289 13.09 -37.56 -15.32
C SER A 289 13.64 -36.32 -14.61
N ASN A 290 13.57 -36.24 -13.27
CA ASN A 290 13.83 -34.98 -12.54
C ASN A 290 15.11 -34.93 -11.68
N ASP A 291 15.92 -36.00 -11.63
CA ASP A 291 17.12 -36.08 -10.77
C ASP A 291 18.46 -35.98 -11.52
N SER A 292 18.55 -35.15 -12.54
CA SER A 292 19.82 -34.88 -13.23
C SER A 292 19.94 -33.40 -13.57
N CYS A 293 20.58 -32.61 -12.70
CA CYS A 293 21.48 -31.50 -13.04
C CYS A 293 22.02 -30.78 -11.78
N VAL A 294 23.28 -30.32 -11.91
CA VAL A 294 24.04 -29.39 -11.05
C VAL A 294 24.93 -29.99 -9.95
N ALA A 295 26.16 -30.36 -10.35
CA ALA A 295 27.35 -30.24 -9.51
C ALA A 295 28.50 -29.72 -10.40
N MET A 296 29.08 -28.56 -10.05
CA MET A 296 30.30 -28.00 -10.66
C MET A 296 31.34 -27.79 -9.54
N PRO A 297 32.61 -28.20 -9.71
CA PRO A 297 33.62 -28.10 -8.67
C PRO A 297 34.34 -26.74 -8.68
N ALA A 298 34.67 -26.26 -7.48
CA ALA A 298 35.53 -25.11 -7.24
C ALA A 298 37.00 -25.51 -7.42
N ALA A 299 37.70 -24.83 -8.33
CA ALA A 299 39.15 -24.85 -8.44
C ALA A 299 39.65 -23.39 -8.39
N GLY A 300 40.36 -23.03 -7.32
CA GLY A 300 41.07 -21.75 -7.21
C GLY A 300 42.52 -21.92 -7.69
N PRO A 301 43.10 -20.97 -8.44
CA PRO A 301 44.53 -21.00 -8.71
C PRO A 301 45.28 -20.27 -7.59
N GLU A 302 46.35 -20.91 -7.12
CA GLU A 302 47.40 -20.27 -6.32
C GLU A 302 48.09 -19.19 -7.16
N VAL A 303 48.06 -17.94 -6.68
CA VAL A 303 48.80 -16.83 -7.28
C VAL A 303 50.15 -16.75 -6.56
N GLY A 304 51.22 -17.03 -7.31
CA GLY A 304 52.60 -16.98 -6.83
C GLY A 304 53.10 -15.56 -6.54
N GLU A 305 53.85 -15.44 -5.46
CA GLU A 305 54.61 -14.26 -5.03
C GLU A 305 55.72 -13.96 -6.05
N GLY A 306 55.62 -12.84 -6.76
CA GLY A 306 56.64 -12.47 -7.75
C GLY A 306 56.35 -11.20 -8.54
N TRP A 307 55.91 -10.12 -7.88
CA TRP A 307 55.73 -8.80 -8.50
C TRP A 307 56.31 -7.70 -7.60
N HIS A 308 57.62 -7.50 -7.66
CA HIS A 308 58.29 -6.32 -7.09
C HIS A 308 59.38 -5.84 -8.05
N SER A 309 59.00 -5.01 -9.03
CA SER A 309 59.93 -4.17 -9.80
C SER A 309 59.24 -2.84 -10.16
N ASP A 310 59.76 -1.74 -9.64
CA ASP A 310 59.64 -0.31 -10.03
C ASP A 310 58.28 0.34 -10.43
N GLU A 311 57.17 -0.38 -10.52
CA GLU A 311 55.82 0.17 -10.78
C GLU A 311 55.06 0.58 -9.49
N SER A 312 55.69 0.53 -8.31
CA SER A 312 55.02 0.76 -7.02
C SER A 312 54.83 2.23 -6.61
N ARG A 313 54.84 3.17 -7.57
CA ARG A 313 54.46 4.55 -7.29
C ARG A 313 52.95 4.69 -7.38
N ALA A 314 52.35 5.29 -6.35
CA ALA A 314 50.96 5.72 -6.40
C ALA A 314 50.75 6.59 -7.66
N ASP A 315 49.84 6.17 -8.52
CA ASP A 315 49.58 6.76 -9.83
C ASP A 315 48.27 7.57 -9.85
N VAL A 316 47.54 7.60 -8.73
CA VAL A 316 46.29 8.34 -8.57
C VAL A 316 46.30 9.13 -7.27
N VAL A 317 45.91 10.40 -7.38
CA VAL A 317 45.63 11.26 -6.22
C VAL A 317 44.12 11.33 -6.01
N LEU A 318 43.66 10.94 -4.83
CA LEU A 318 42.28 11.08 -4.36
C LEU A 318 42.15 12.37 -3.54
N TRP A 319 41.35 13.30 -4.04
CA TRP A 319 41.07 14.57 -3.42
C TRP A 319 39.75 14.46 -2.67
N VAL A 320 39.78 14.54 -1.34
CA VAL A 320 38.58 14.56 -0.51
C VAL A 320 38.10 15.99 -0.39
N VAL A 321 36.93 16.28 -0.94
CA VAL A 321 36.44 17.66 -1.06
C VAL A 321 35.12 17.86 -0.33
N VAL A 322 34.96 19.00 0.33
CA VAL A 322 33.69 19.46 0.93
C VAL A 322 33.13 20.62 0.11
N ASN A 323 31.81 20.63 -0.09
CA ASN A 323 31.14 21.69 -0.83
C ASN A 323 31.01 22.96 0.04
N GLY A 324 31.78 24.01 -0.30
CA GLY A 324 31.96 25.22 0.52
C GLY A 324 30.67 26.03 0.75
N SER A 325 29.67 25.85 -0.10
CA SER A 325 28.34 26.49 0.03
C SER A 325 27.59 26.10 1.32
N LYS A 326 27.97 25.00 1.99
CA LYS A 326 27.35 24.52 3.23
C LYS A 326 28.02 25.02 4.52
N ARG A 327 29.07 25.84 4.47
CA ARG A 327 29.65 26.46 5.70
C ARG A 327 28.66 27.46 6.29
N SER A 328 27.72 26.96 7.10
CA SER A 328 26.82 27.75 7.92
C SER A 328 27.63 28.63 8.88
N GLY A 329 27.48 29.95 8.73
CA GLY A 329 27.79 31.00 9.71
C GLY A 329 28.85 30.67 10.77
N ARG A 330 30.12 30.90 10.44
CA ARG A 330 31.18 31.00 11.45
C ARG A 330 30.89 32.22 12.33
N SER A 331 30.38 31.95 13.53
CA SER A 331 30.17 32.91 14.61
C SER A 331 31.46 33.71 14.85
N LYS A 332 31.42 35.03 14.63
CA LYS A 332 32.47 35.94 15.09
C LYS A 332 32.45 35.94 16.61
N SER A 333 33.48 35.36 17.22
CA SER A 333 33.75 35.47 18.65
C SER A 333 34.08 36.92 19.00
N LEU A 334 33.10 37.64 19.54
CA LEU A 334 33.34 38.81 20.37
C LEU A 334 33.33 38.36 21.84
N ALA A 335 34.47 38.56 22.49
CA ALA A 335 34.61 38.42 23.93
C ALA A 335 33.61 39.34 24.65
N GLY A 336 32.83 38.78 25.58
CA GLY A 336 31.88 39.53 26.39
C GLY A 336 30.91 38.58 27.09
N GLY A 337 31.30 38.08 28.25
CA GLY A 337 30.47 37.15 29.02
C GLY A 337 29.18 37.79 29.53
N THR A 338 28.06 37.07 29.48
CA THR A 338 27.01 37.14 30.51
C THR A 338 26.07 35.93 30.43
N ARG A 339 25.64 35.49 31.63
CA ARG A 339 24.78 34.35 31.96
C ARG A 339 23.49 34.26 31.12
N ALA A 340 23.22 33.07 30.59
CA ALA A 340 21.91 32.70 30.05
C ALA A 340 20.94 32.30 31.18
N ARG A 341 19.85 33.07 31.29
CA ARG A 341 18.60 32.71 31.99
C ARG A 341 17.60 32.37 30.87
N CYS A 342 17.07 31.16 30.84
CA CYS A 342 16.04 30.77 29.89
C CYS A 342 14.71 31.42 30.25
N SER A 343 14.26 32.40 29.45
CA SER A 343 12.88 32.85 29.39
C SER A 343 12.44 32.86 27.93
N GLY A 344 11.77 31.80 27.50
CA GLY A 344 11.10 31.73 26.21
C GLY A 344 9.73 32.38 26.33
N ASN A 345 9.59 33.60 25.80
CA ASN A 345 8.31 34.25 25.59
C ASN A 345 8.41 35.10 24.32
N ARG A 346 7.72 34.69 23.25
CA ARG A 346 7.29 35.48 22.08
C ARG A 346 6.41 34.58 21.20
N SER A 347 5.09 34.80 21.26
CA SER A 347 4.31 35.60 20.30
C SER A 347 4.24 34.90 18.93
N GLY A 348 3.11 34.32 18.51
CA GLY A 348 1.77 34.89 18.55
C GLY A 348 1.51 35.62 17.23
N GLY A 349 1.46 34.86 16.13
CA GLY A 349 1.00 35.34 14.82
C GLY A 349 -0.48 35.01 14.66
N GLY A 350 -1.33 35.97 15.03
CA GLY A 350 -2.77 35.90 14.79
C GLY A 350 -3.07 36.24 13.34
N GLY A 351 -3.54 35.26 12.58
CA GLY A 351 -4.23 35.46 11.31
C GLY A 351 -5.72 35.56 11.57
N SER A 352 -6.26 36.77 11.50
CA SER A 352 -7.68 37.08 11.66
C SER A 352 -8.41 36.88 10.34
N SER A 353 -9.31 35.88 10.26
CA SER A 353 -10.35 35.80 9.23
C SER A 353 -11.65 36.36 9.80
N SER A 354 -11.99 37.56 9.37
CA SER A 354 -13.22 38.28 9.70
C SER A 354 -14.41 37.77 8.89
N SER A 355 -15.45 37.26 9.57
CA SER A 355 -16.82 37.20 9.06
C SER A 355 -17.58 38.43 9.57
N ASN A 356 -18.09 39.22 8.62
CA ASN A 356 -18.92 40.39 8.87
C ASN A 356 -20.32 39.98 9.36
N SER A 357 -20.73 40.51 10.50
CA SER A 357 -22.14 40.77 10.80
C SER A 357 -22.28 42.14 11.47
N SER A 358 -22.91 43.04 10.74
CA SER A 358 -23.22 44.41 11.14
C SER A 358 -24.45 44.46 12.05
N SER A 359 -24.37 45.16 13.18
CA SER A 359 -25.45 46.07 13.63
C SER A 359 -25.04 46.91 14.85
N ASN A 360 -25.11 48.22 14.63
CA ASN A 360 -25.55 49.31 15.51
C ASN A 360 -25.01 49.52 16.94
N SER A 361 -24.32 50.67 17.05
CA SER A 361 -24.58 51.83 17.92
C SER A 361 -24.44 51.72 19.44
N GLY A 362 -23.58 52.56 20.00
CA GLY A 362 -23.62 52.97 21.40
C GLY A 362 -22.36 53.69 21.85
N ASP A 363 -22.36 55.02 21.76
CA ASP A 363 -21.39 55.92 22.37
C ASP A 363 -21.17 55.66 23.87
N LEU A 364 -19.95 55.84 24.37
CA LEU A 364 -19.62 56.76 25.49
C LEU A 364 -18.12 56.76 25.80
N ALA A 365 -17.68 57.94 26.28
CA ALA A 365 -16.33 58.44 26.25
C ALA A 365 -15.51 58.21 27.53
N SER A 366 -14.20 58.52 27.41
CA SER A 366 -13.29 59.01 28.47
C SER A 366 -12.78 57.95 29.46
N LEU A 367 -11.54 57.92 29.98
CA LEU A 367 -10.61 58.98 30.38
C LEU A 367 -9.13 58.50 30.31
N SER A 368 -8.28 59.52 30.17
CA SER A 368 -6.83 59.60 30.31
C SER A 368 -6.21 58.97 31.58
N GLY A 369 -4.92 58.61 31.51
CA GLY A 369 -4.10 58.39 32.71
C GLY A 369 -2.62 58.10 32.44
N ASP A 370 -1.84 59.15 32.22
CA ASP A 370 -0.38 59.16 32.30
C ASP A 370 0.17 58.67 33.65
N ALA A 371 1.36 58.05 33.65
CA ALA A 371 2.57 58.61 34.30
C ALA A 371 3.57 57.57 34.90
N LYS A 372 4.85 57.88 34.60
CA LYS A 372 6.03 57.86 35.50
C LYS A 372 6.85 56.57 35.67
N LYS A 373 7.93 56.55 34.87
CA LYS A 373 9.31 56.19 35.23
C LYS A 373 9.69 56.53 36.68
N LYS A 374 10.32 55.60 37.39
CA LYS A 374 11.27 55.92 38.47
C LYS A 374 12.47 54.98 38.49
N LYS A 375 13.63 55.61 38.27
CA LYS A 375 15.00 55.08 38.24
C LYS A 375 15.55 55.14 39.68
N ARG A 376 16.18 54.08 40.20
CA ARG A 376 17.06 54.20 41.37
C ARG A 376 18.23 53.20 41.28
N LYS A 377 19.42 53.79 41.31
CA LYS A 377 20.76 53.20 41.47
C LYS A 377 20.94 52.70 42.90
N THR A 378 21.73 51.64 43.07
CA THR A 378 22.75 51.49 44.14
C THR A 378 23.66 50.29 43.83
N ALA A 379 24.97 50.51 43.84
CA ALA A 379 26.06 49.53 44.04
C ALA A 379 26.73 49.88 45.40
N PRO A 380 27.90 49.33 45.84
CA PRO A 380 28.72 48.19 45.37
C PRO A 380 29.30 47.29 46.52
N SER A 381 29.99 46.18 46.17
CA SER A 381 31.18 45.64 46.89
C SER A 381 31.73 44.42 46.12
N ARG A 382 32.87 44.51 45.43
CA ARG A 382 34.26 44.16 45.86
C ARG A 382 34.45 42.71 46.35
N LEU A 383 35.14 41.90 45.55
CA LEU A 383 36.33 41.11 45.94
C LEU A 383 37.05 40.61 44.66
N GLN A 384 38.36 40.84 44.64
CA GLN A 384 39.34 40.53 43.59
C GLN A 384 40.05 39.19 43.87
N GLY A 385 40.64 38.62 42.81
CA GLY A 385 41.71 37.62 42.82
C GLY A 385 41.48 36.58 41.71
N GLY A 386 42.40 36.22 40.81
CA GLY A 386 43.79 36.59 40.56
C GLY A 386 44.24 35.93 39.23
N LEU A 387 45.31 36.50 38.65
CA LEU A 387 46.07 36.18 37.42
C LEU A 387 46.26 34.66 37.13
N ALA A 388 46.17 34.16 35.90
CA ALA A 388 46.98 34.40 34.68
C ALA A 388 48.43 33.90 34.80
N GLU A 389 48.77 32.79 34.12
CA GLU A 389 50.05 32.56 33.38
C GLU A 389 50.16 31.13 32.81
N ARG A 390 50.78 31.04 31.61
CA ARG A 390 51.40 29.89 30.90
C ARG A 390 50.79 29.55 29.53
N ARG A 391 51.25 30.30 28.52
CA ARG A 391 51.36 29.82 27.13
C ARG A 391 52.51 30.53 26.41
N MET A 392 53.71 29.99 26.58
CA MET A 392 54.89 30.22 25.73
C MET A 392 55.74 28.95 25.81
N LEU A 393 56.45 28.64 24.73
CA LEU A 393 57.34 27.50 24.46
C LEU A 393 56.70 26.34 23.69
N LEU A 394 56.76 26.41 22.35
CA LEU A 394 57.61 25.55 21.50
C LEU A 394 57.13 25.63 20.04
N GLU A 395 57.71 26.57 19.30
CA GLU A 395 57.68 26.63 17.84
C GLU A 395 59.13 26.88 17.41
N GLU A 396 59.88 25.82 17.12
CA GLU A 396 61.10 25.85 16.28
C GLU A 396 61.57 24.42 15.99
N ALA A 397 62.01 24.20 14.75
CA ALA A 397 62.34 22.95 14.03
C ALA A 397 61.10 22.27 13.39
N ALA A 398 61.01 22.05 12.08
CA ALA A 398 62.06 21.88 11.09
C ALA A 398 61.60 22.36 9.70
N ASP A 399 62.53 23.03 9.03
CA ASP A 399 62.53 23.32 7.60
C ASP A 399 63.41 22.26 6.90
N GLN A 400 63.15 22.02 5.61
CA GLN A 400 63.74 21.06 4.66
C GLN A 400 63.03 19.68 4.54
N THR A 401 62.13 19.55 3.57
CA THR A 401 62.32 18.67 2.37
C THR A 401 61.14 18.72 1.38
N LEU A 402 61.52 18.90 0.11
CA LEU A 402 60.83 18.54 -1.15
C LEU A 402 59.54 19.28 -1.55
N ASP A 403 59.73 20.02 -2.64
CA ASP A 403 58.81 20.88 -3.40
C ASP A 403 57.74 20.06 -4.15
N GLY A 404 56.46 20.43 -3.98
CA GLY A 404 55.33 19.85 -4.73
C GLY A 404 54.05 19.49 -3.95
N GLY A 405 53.75 20.10 -2.80
CA GLY A 405 52.52 19.85 -2.04
C GLY A 405 51.43 20.90 -2.31
N ALA A 406 50.24 20.47 -2.74
CA ALA A 406 49.06 21.33 -2.73
C ALA A 406 48.61 21.57 -1.28
N GLU A 407 48.54 22.83 -0.85
CA GLU A 407 48.15 23.17 0.52
C GLU A 407 46.69 22.75 0.81
N ALA A 408 46.47 21.97 1.87
CA ALA A 408 45.14 21.71 2.41
C ALA A 408 44.40 23.04 2.64
N GLY A 409 43.23 23.20 2.01
CA GLY A 409 42.53 24.48 1.92
C GLY A 409 42.55 25.15 0.54
N ALA A 410 43.24 24.57 -0.45
CA ALA A 410 43.12 25.00 -1.84
C ALA A 410 41.66 24.92 -2.33
N GLU A 411 41.16 26.03 -2.87
CA GLU A 411 39.84 26.10 -3.46
C GLU A 411 39.88 25.54 -4.88
N VAL A 412 39.19 24.42 -5.10
CA VAL A 412 38.99 23.85 -6.43
C VAL A 412 37.86 24.60 -7.12
N LYS A 413 38.00 24.82 -8.44
CA LYS A 413 36.97 25.47 -9.28
C LYS A 413 35.58 24.93 -8.94
N GLY A 414 34.68 25.83 -8.52
CA GLY A 414 33.33 25.49 -8.08
C GLY A 414 33.08 25.60 -6.57
N GLY A 415 33.95 26.28 -5.81
CA GLY A 415 33.75 26.52 -4.37
C GLY A 415 33.91 25.26 -3.51
N ARG A 416 34.70 24.30 -3.99
CA ARG A 416 35.00 23.05 -3.28
C ARG A 416 36.32 23.23 -2.54
N ILE A 417 36.37 22.81 -1.28
CA ILE A 417 37.58 22.90 -0.45
C ILE A 417 38.17 21.50 -0.35
N VAL A 418 39.45 21.35 -0.70
CA VAL A 418 40.20 20.11 -0.44
C VAL A 418 40.45 20.02 1.06
N VAL A 419 39.86 19.00 1.68
CA VAL A 419 40.00 18.71 3.11
C VAL A 419 41.18 17.77 3.35
N ASP A 420 41.40 16.84 2.43
CA ASP A 420 42.50 15.88 2.52
C ASP A 420 42.94 15.43 1.12
N GLU A 421 44.22 15.08 0.99
CA GLU A 421 44.84 14.55 -0.21
C GLU A 421 45.43 13.17 0.09
N MET A 422 44.96 12.15 -0.63
CA MET A 422 45.37 10.77 -0.38
C MET A 422 45.96 10.15 -1.65
N GLN A 423 47.08 9.47 -1.50
CA GLN A 423 47.73 8.72 -2.57
C GLN A 423 47.14 7.30 -2.65
N GLY A 424 46.88 6.80 -3.85
CA GLY A 424 46.35 5.45 -4.07
C GLY A 424 46.81 4.84 -5.39
N HIS A 425 46.61 3.53 -5.53
CA HIS A 425 46.95 2.80 -6.75
C HIS A 425 45.68 2.61 -7.60
N ALA A 426 45.70 3.08 -8.84
CA ALA A 426 44.56 3.00 -9.76
C ALA A 426 44.03 1.56 -9.86
N LEU A 427 44.93 0.59 -9.98
CA LEU A 427 44.58 -0.82 -10.16
C LEU A 427 43.77 -1.35 -8.97
N LEU A 428 44.19 -1.06 -7.74
CA LEU A 428 43.51 -1.49 -6.51
C LEU A 428 42.16 -0.77 -6.34
N LEU A 429 42.12 0.53 -6.64
CA LEU A 429 40.87 1.29 -6.56
C LEU A 429 39.86 0.80 -7.60
N LYS A 430 40.28 0.54 -8.85
CA LYS A 430 39.43 0.00 -9.92
C LYS A 430 38.91 -1.40 -9.61
N SER A 431 39.71 -2.26 -8.98
CA SER A 431 39.28 -3.63 -8.65
C SER A 431 38.35 -3.67 -7.43
N ALA A 432 38.55 -2.79 -6.46
CA ALA A 432 37.78 -2.79 -5.21
C ALA A 432 36.49 -1.94 -5.25
N SER A 433 36.37 -0.99 -6.18
CA SER A 433 35.26 -0.03 -6.23
C SER A 433 34.73 0.17 -7.65
N GLY A 434 33.44 -0.14 -7.86
CA GLY A 434 32.75 0.11 -9.13
C GLY A 434 32.73 1.59 -9.53
N TRP A 435 32.61 2.48 -8.54
CA TRP A 435 32.72 3.94 -8.76
C TRP A 435 34.10 4.34 -9.28
N ALA A 436 35.17 3.86 -8.64
CA ALA A 436 36.53 4.19 -9.04
C ALA A 436 36.86 3.60 -10.42
N HIS A 437 36.35 2.39 -10.71
CA HIS A 437 36.44 1.77 -12.03
C HIS A 437 35.87 2.68 -13.12
N SER A 438 34.65 3.19 -12.94
CA SER A 438 34.00 4.09 -13.88
C SER A 438 34.74 5.42 -14.03
N ARG A 439 35.13 6.05 -12.91
CA ARG A 439 35.79 7.37 -12.91
C ARG A 439 37.21 7.35 -13.48
N LEU A 440 38.05 6.40 -13.06
CA LEU A 440 39.42 6.29 -13.56
C LEU A 440 39.51 5.81 -15.01
N SER A 441 38.41 5.30 -15.57
CA SER A 441 38.34 5.00 -17.00
C SER A 441 38.08 6.25 -17.85
N SER A 442 37.53 7.32 -17.26
CA SER A 442 37.24 8.58 -17.96
C SER A 442 38.29 9.68 -17.68
N THR A 443 38.78 9.77 -16.44
CA THR A 443 39.80 10.75 -16.03
C THR A 443 40.94 10.05 -15.28
N PRO A 444 42.01 9.64 -15.98
CA PRO A 444 43.15 8.99 -15.34
C PRO A 444 43.89 9.95 -14.40
N GLY A 445 44.42 9.43 -13.29
CA GLY A 445 45.33 10.13 -12.38
C GLY A 445 44.69 10.97 -11.27
N GLN A 446 43.41 11.37 -11.37
CA GLN A 446 42.75 12.18 -10.34
C GLN A 446 41.33 11.73 -10.06
N LEU A 447 40.99 11.61 -8.77
CA LEU A 447 39.65 11.33 -8.30
C LEU A 447 39.20 12.37 -7.29
N TYR A 448 37.97 12.85 -7.44
CA TYR A 448 37.37 13.80 -6.51
C TYR A 448 36.25 13.11 -5.75
N LEU A 449 36.43 12.94 -4.44
CA LEU A 449 35.43 12.38 -3.55
C LEU A 449 34.76 13.47 -2.73
N GLU A 450 33.50 13.76 -3.05
CA GLU A 450 32.70 14.73 -2.30
C GLU A 450 32.20 14.12 -0.98
N VAL A 451 32.54 14.73 0.15
CA VAL A 451 32.04 14.35 1.48
C VAL A 451 31.17 15.46 2.06
N ASP A 452 30.23 15.11 2.94
CA ASP A 452 29.27 16.08 3.47
C ASP A 452 29.90 17.04 4.49
N ASP A 453 30.88 16.56 5.24
CA ASP A 453 31.55 17.29 6.31
C ASP A 453 33.03 16.88 6.44
N GLU A 454 33.84 17.77 7.03
CA GLU A 454 35.27 17.54 7.25
C GLU A 454 35.54 16.31 8.13
N GLY A 455 34.61 15.94 9.01
CA GLY A 455 34.72 14.77 9.90
C GLY A 455 34.72 13.43 9.16
N GLN A 456 34.19 13.38 7.92
CA GLN A 456 34.22 12.17 7.09
C GLN A 456 35.59 11.85 6.50
N ALA A 457 36.55 12.78 6.53
CA ALA A 457 37.90 12.54 5.99
C ALA A 457 38.58 11.33 6.67
N ALA A 458 38.43 11.19 7.99
CA ALA A 458 38.95 10.04 8.73
C ALA A 458 38.31 8.71 8.28
N ALA A 459 37.00 8.71 7.99
CA ALA A 459 36.31 7.54 7.47
C ALA A 459 36.75 7.19 6.03
N VAL A 460 37.04 8.19 5.20
CA VAL A 460 37.63 7.97 3.86
C VAL A 460 39.02 7.35 3.99
N GLN A 461 39.85 7.85 4.90
CA GLN A 461 41.18 7.31 5.12
C GLN A 461 41.12 5.84 5.57
N LEU A 462 40.23 5.52 6.50
CA LEU A 462 40.00 4.13 6.93
C LEU A 462 39.49 3.26 5.78
N LEU A 463 38.55 3.75 4.97
CA LEU A 463 38.07 3.03 3.79
C LEU A 463 39.20 2.73 2.80
N LEU A 464 40.09 3.69 2.52
CA LEU A 464 41.25 3.46 1.67
C LEU A 464 42.21 2.44 2.27
N ARG A 465 42.43 2.47 3.59
CA ARG A 465 43.22 1.43 4.28
C ARG A 465 42.57 0.05 4.14
N CYS A 466 41.24 -0.06 4.20
CA CYS A 466 40.54 -1.32 3.93
C CYS A 466 40.78 -1.83 2.51
N ILE A 467 40.74 -0.96 1.50
CA ILE A 467 41.01 -1.31 0.10
C ILE A 467 42.46 -1.79 -0.09
N HIS A 468 43.41 -1.18 0.60
CA HIS A 468 44.83 -1.49 0.47
C HIS A 468 45.35 -2.57 1.44
N SER A 469 44.51 -3.09 2.33
CA SER A 469 44.94 -4.04 3.36
C SER A 469 45.23 -5.42 2.76
N ALA A 470 46.50 -5.84 2.84
CA ALA A 470 46.91 -7.19 2.45
C ALA A 470 46.32 -8.29 3.36
N HIS A 471 46.02 -7.94 4.61
CA HIS A 471 45.45 -8.86 5.61
C HIS A 471 43.91 -8.88 5.60
N GLY A 472 43.31 -8.29 4.57
CA GLY A 472 41.86 -8.20 4.41
C GLY A 472 41.25 -6.90 4.94
N PRO A 473 40.03 -6.55 4.49
CA PRO A 473 39.41 -5.25 4.73
C PRO A 473 38.92 -5.03 6.17
N THR A 474 38.85 -6.07 7.01
CA THR A 474 38.38 -5.98 8.40
C THR A 474 39.46 -5.46 9.36
N VAL A 475 40.74 -5.77 9.12
CA VAL A 475 41.84 -5.43 10.03
C VAL A 475 41.94 -3.93 10.31
N PRO A 476 41.85 -3.03 9.31
CA PRO A 476 41.91 -1.59 9.56
C PRO A 476 40.71 -1.03 10.35
N LEU A 477 39.62 -1.80 10.47
CA LEU A 477 38.39 -1.42 11.17
C LEU A 477 38.37 -1.90 12.63
N GLU A 478 39.35 -2.70 13.05
CA GLU A 478 39.46 -3.18 14.43
C GLU A 478 39.67 -2.01 15.39
N GLY A 479 38.83 -1.94 16.43
CA GLY A 479 38.86 -0.85 17.42
C GLY A 479 38.23 0.47 16.96
N ALA A 480 37.75 0.58 15.72
CA ALA A 480 37.01 1.75 15.28
C ALA A 480 35.67 1.86 16.04
N ASP A 481 35.30 3.09 16.42
CA ASP A 481 34.03 3.32 17.09
C ASP A 481 32.83 3.12 16.13
N THR A 482 31.63 2.98 16.71
CA THR A 482 30.41 2.73 15.92
C THR A 482 30.10 3.86 14.94
N ALA A 483 30.31 5.13 15.29
CA ALA A 483 29.99 6.25 14.41
C ALA A 483 30.91 6.24 13.17
N THR A 484 32.20 5.98 13.38
CA THR A 484 33.19 5.83 12.31
C THR A 484 32.88 4.63 11.40
N LEU A 485 32.54 3.47 11.97
CA LEU A 485 32.12 2.29 11.19
C LEU A 485 30.89 2.57 10.32
N LEU A 486 29.91 3.32 10.81
CA LEU A 486 28.72 3.69 10.04
C LEU A 486 29.04 4.65 8.89
N GLN A 487 29.99 5.58 9.10
CA GLN A 487 30.46 6.45 8.03
C GLN A 487 31.20 5.64 6.96
N VAL A 488 32.11 4.73 7.35
CA VAL A 488 32.80 3.83 6.43
C VAL A 488 31.80 2.98 5.64
N LEU A 489 30.79 2.40 6.30
CA LEU A 489 29.75 1.59 5.66
C LEU A 489 28.99 2.38 4.59
N ARG A 490 28.54 3.60 4.91
CA ARG A 490 27.82 4.48 3.97
C ARG A 490 28.70 4.90 2.79
N LEU A 491 29.96 5.27 3.06
CA LEU A 491 30.93 5.65 2.04
C LEU A 491 31.26 4.46 1.12
N ALA A 492 31.52 3.28 1.69
CA ALA A 492 31.80 2.07 0.93
C ALA A 492 30.62 1.69 0.02
N ALA A 493 29.38 1.80 0.51
CA ALA A 493 28.20 1.53 -0.30
C ALA A 493 28.02 2.56 -1.43
N ARG A 494 28.22 3.85 -1.14
CA ARG A 494 28.19 4.93 -2.14
C ARG A 494 29.26 4.75 -3.22
N LEU A 495 30.42 4.23 -2.85
CA LEU A 495 31.54 3.94 -3.75
C LEU A 495 31.47 2.54 -4.37
N GLN A 496 30.40 1.78 -4.12
CA GLN A 496 30.23 0.42 -4.63
C GLN A 496 31.45 -0.46 -4.35
N ALA A 497 31.92 -0.43 -3.09
CA ALA A 497 33.06 -1.20 -2.61
C ALA A 497 32.58 -2.39 -1.74
N PRO A 498 32.11 -3.50 -2.34
CA PRO A 498 31.42 -4.58 -1.63
C PRO A 498 32.26 -5.22 -0.53
N GLY A 499 33.57 -5.39 -0.74
CA GLY A 499 34.47 -5.94 0.28
C GLY A 499 34.54 -5.08 1.54
N CYS A 500 34.52 -3.75 1.38
CA CYS A 500 34.54 -2.81 2.50
C CYS A 500 33.16 -2.71 3.18
N VAL A 501 32.06 -2.79 2.43
CA VAL A 501 30.70 -2.87 2.99
C VAL A 501 30.54 -4.12 3.85
N LYS A 502 30.99 -5.27 3.35
CA LYS A 502 30.97 -6.52 4.10
C LYS A 502 31.80 -6.39 5.38
N ALA A 503 33.04 -5.91 5.27
CA ALA A 503 33.94 -5.76 6.43
C ALA A 503 33.34 -4.86 7.52
N ALA A 504 32.86 -3.67 7.16
CA ALA A 504 32.24 -2.75 8.11
C ALA A 504 30.96 -3.34 8.73
N GLY A 505 30.15 -4.05 7.94
CA GLY A 505 28.98 -4.76 8.44
C GLY A 505 29.32 -5.88 9.41
N ASP A 506 30.32 -6.71 9.09
CA ASP A 506 30.78 -7.81 9.94
C ASP A 506 31.36 -7.28 11.25
N THR A 507 32.15 -6.20 11.23
CA THR A 507 32.66 -5.55 12.46
C THR A 507 31.53 -4.99 13.31
N LEU A 508 30.50 -4.37 12.71
CA LEU A 508 29.31 -3.89 13.45
C LEU A 508 28.55 -5.04 14.10
N LEU A 509 28.40 -6.17 13.40
CA LEU A 509 27.75 -7.37 13.94
C LEU A 509 28.57 -8.00 15.07
N LEU A 510 29.90 -8.06 14.93
CA LEU A 510 30.80 -8.55 15.98
C LEU A 510 30.72 -7.67 17.23
N ASN A 511 30.73 -6.34 17.06
CA ASN A 511 30.56 -5.38 18.16
C ASN A 511 29.19 -5.53 18.85
N ALA A 512 28.13 -5.78 18.08
CA ALA A 512 26.80 -6.04 18.63
C ALA A 512 26.73 -7.36 19.40
N ALA A 513 27.42 -8.40 18.94
CA ALA A 513 27.50 -9.69 19.64
C ALA A 513 28.34 -9.60 20.93
N ALA A 514 29.39 -8.77 20.95
CA ALA A 514 30.20 -8.51 22.14
C ALA A 514 29.50 -7.59 23.17
N SER A 515 28.51 -6.79 22.74
CA SER A 515 27.70 -5.98 23.65
C SER A 515 26.85 -6.85 24.57
N SER A 516 26.73 -6.44 25.84
CA SER A 516 25.90 -7.13 26.85
C SER A 516 24.43 -7.28 26.45
N THR A 517 23.96 -6.47 25.50
CA THR A 517 22.60 -6.53 25.00
C THR A 517 22.41 -7.49 23.82
N GLY A 518 23.50 -7.87 23.14
CA GLY A 518 23.43 -8.63 21.87
C GLY A 518 22.67 -7.91 20.76
N ARG A 519 22.58 -6.57 20.83
CA ARG A 519 21.75 -5.75 19.92
C ARG A 519 22.60 -4.82 19.09
N LEU A 520 22.21 -4.68 17.82
CA LEU A 520 22.72 -3.62 16.96
C LEU A 520 22.32 -2.26 17.53
N PRO A 521 23.25 -1.28 17.58
CA PRO A 521 22.92 0.10 17.86
C PRO A 521 21.85 0.60 16.89
N TRP A 522 20.91 1.43 17.36
CA TRP A 522 19.79 1.90 16.53
C TRP A 522 20.25 2.64 15.27
N GLU A 523 21.32 3.43 15.36
CA GLU A 523 21.92 4.11 14.20
C GLU A 523 22.43 3.13 13.14
N ALA A 524 22.93 1.95 13.56
CA ALA A 524 23.34 0.89 12.64
C ALA A 524 22.15 0.24 11.94
N VAL A 525 21.03 0.08 12.65
CA VAL A 525 19.76 -0.38 12.06
C VAL A 525 19.33 0.59 10.96
N LEU A 526 19.31 1.90 11.24
CA LEU A 526 18.92 2.92 10.25
C LEU A 526 19.87 2.93 9.04
N ALA A 527 21.18 2.93 9.28
CA ALA A 527 22.19 2.92 8.22
C ALA A 527 22.05 1.69 7.32
N ALA A 528 21.75 0.50 7.86
CA ALA A 528 21.55 -0.71 7.08
C ALA A 528 20.36 -0.61 6.10
N PHE A 529 19.31 0.16 6.44
CA PHE A 529 18.17 0.43 5.54
C PHE A 529 18.42 1.57 4.55
N GLU A 530 19.44 2.40 4.77
CA GLU A 530 19.89 3.41 3.80
C GLU A 530 20.79 2.84 2.70
N LEU A 531 21.30 1.61 2.88
CA LEU A 531 22.08 0.92 1.86
C LEU A 531 21.19 0.58 0.65
N PRO A 532 21.72 0.56 -0.58
CA PRO A 532 20.94 0.17 -1.76
C PRO A 532 20.21 -1.16 -1.57
N ALA A 533 18.92 -1.23 -1.89
CA ALA A 533 18.20 -2.50 -1.92
C ALA A 533 18.56 -3.28 -3.20
N PRO A 534 18.55 -4.63 -3.17
CA PRO A 534 18.77 -5.43 -4.38
C PRO A 534 17.79 -5.10 -5.51
N THR A 535 16.60 -4.61 -5.17
CA THR A 535 15.52 -4.26 -6.10
C THR A 535 15.71 -2.90 -6.77
N ASP A 536 16.57 -2.05 -6.21
CA ASP A 536 16.75 -0.66 -6.67
C ASP A 536 17.97 -0.55 -7.60
N ALA A 537 18.43 -1.67 -8.18
CA ALA A 537 19.51 -1.66 -9.16
C ALA A 537 19.15 -0.65 -10.26
N PRO A 538 19.90 0.44 -10.40
CA PRO A 538 19.56 1.49 -11.34
C PRO A 538 19.56 0.89 -12.75
N THR A 539 18.47 1.06 -13.49
CA THR A 539 18.40 0.66 -14.90
C THR A 539 19.24 1.55 -15.82
N ASP A 540 20.00 2.48 -15.27
CA ASP A 540 20.85 3.40 -16.00
C ASP A 540 22.15 2.69 -16.40
N ALA A 541 22.35 2.52 -17.71
CA ALA A 541 23.39 1.68 -18.33
C ALA A 541 24.86 2.03 -18.01
N ASP A 542 25.12 3.07 -17.21
CA ASP A 542 26.48 3.57 -16.95
C ASP A 542 27.07 3.09 -15.61
N ALA A 543 26.26 2.50 -14.73
CA ALA A 543 26.76 1.86 -13.51
C ALA A 543 27.05 0.38 -13.77
N CYS A 544 28.14 -0.14 -13.22
CA CYS A 544 28.40 -1.58 -13.24
C CYS A 544 27.36 -2.28 -12.35
N ASP A 545 26.29 -2.78 -12.96
CA ASP A 545 25.19 -3.49 -12.28
C ASP A 545 25.70 -4.61 -11.37
N GLU A 546 26.79 -5.28 -11.76
CA GLU A 546 27.44 -6.32 -10.97
C GLU A 546 28.00 -5.78 -9.64
N CYS A 547 28.60 -4.59 -9.62
CA CYS A 547 29.15 -3.99 -8.40
C CYS A 547 28.05 -3.55 -7.43
N ALA A 548 26.94 -3.02 -7.95
CA ALA A 548 25.79 -2.65 -7.13
C ALA A 548 25.13 -3.90 -6.51
N ALA A 549 24.93 -4.95 -7.30
CA ALA A 549 24.41 -6.22 -6.82
C ALA A 549 25.34 -6.88 -5.78
N ALA A 550 26.65 -6.88 -6.02
CA ALA A 550 27.65 -7.37 -5.07
C ALA A 550 27.64 -6.57 -3.77
N THR A 551 27.46 -5.25 -3.84
CA THR A 551 27.36 -4.38 -2.66
C THR A 551 26.10 -4.69 -1.85
N ALA A 552 24.96 -4.88 -2.51
CA ALA A 552 23.72 -5.27 -1.85
C ALA A 552 23.83 -6.68 -1.22
N ALA A 553 24.50 -7.62 -1.88
CA ALA A 553 24.77 -8.95 -1.35
C ALA A 553 25.72 -8.92 -0.14
N ALA A 554 26.76 -8.09 -0.18
CA ALA A 554 27.67 -7.86 0.93
C ALA A 554 26.97 -7.27 2.16
N ALA A 555 26.00 -6.37 1.97
CA ALA A 555 25.22 -5.76 3.03
C ALA A 555 24.14 -6.67 3.65
N ARG A 556 23.84 -7.82 3.02
CA ARG A 556 22.70 -8.67 3.40
C ARG A 556 22.72 -9.14 4.86
N PRO A 557 23.82 -9.67 5.43
CA PRO A 557 23.83 -10.13 6.82
C PRO A 557 23.51 -9.01 7.82
N LEU A 558 24.07 -7.82 7.60
CA LEU A 558 23.78 -6.65 8.42
C LEU A 558 22.31 -6.24 8.29
N ARG A 559 21.76 -6.25 7.07
CA ARG A 559 20.36 -5.90 6.82
C ARG A 559 19.38 -6.89 7.44
N GLU A 560 19.67 -8.19 7.41
CA GLU A 560 18.88 -9.22 8.09
C GLU A 560 18.88 -9.01 9.61
N ALA A 561 20.05 -8.78 10.21
CA ALA A 561 20.15 -8.47 11.63
C ALA A 561 19.43 -7.16 12.01
N ALA A 562 19.51 -6.13 11.15
CA ALA A 562 18.78 -4.88 11.31
C ALA A 562 17.26 -5.08 11.22
N GLN A 563 16.79 -5.94 10.31
CA GLN A 563 15.38 -6.32 10.20
C GLN A 563 14.88 -7.02 11.47
N GLU A 564 15.64 -7.99 12.00
CA GLU A 564 15.29 -8.66 13.24
C GLU A 564 15.22 -7.68 14.42
N GLN A 565 16.16 -6.74 14.51
CA GLN A 565 16.15 -5.70 15.53
C GLN A 565 14.97 -4.75 15.36
N LEU A 566 14.64 -4.35 14.12
CA LEU A 566 13.50 -3.49 13.82
C LEU A 566 12.18 -4.16 14.23
N LEU A 567 11.97 -5.43 13.89
CA LEU A 567 10.78 -6.19 14.26
C LEU A 567 10.70 -6.44 15.77
N ARG A 568 11.84 -6.60 16.44
CA ARG A 568 11.87 -6.75 17.90
C ARG A 568 11.43 -5.48 18.62
N GLU A 569 11.86 -4.31 18.15
CA GLU A 569 11.54 -3.03 18.80
C GLU A 569 10.22 -2.41 18.35
N LEU A 570 9.93 -2.45 17.04
CA LEU A 570 8.80 -1.76 16.40
C LEU A 570 7.82 -2.72 15.70
N GLY A 571 8.08 -4.03 15.72
CA GLY A 571 7.21 -5.01 15.06
C GLY A 571 5.83 -5.17 15.70
N ASP A 572 5.57 -4.62 16.88
CA ASP A 572 4.23 -4.47 17.44
C ASP A 572 3.79 -3.01 17.30
N LEU A 573 3.03 -2.71 16.24
CA LEU A 573 2.74 -1.34 15.84
C LEU A 573 1.93 -0.59 16.90
N ASP A 574 0.91 -1.21 17.49
CA ASP A 574 0.12 -0.55 18.54
C ASP A 574 0.99 -0.27 19.79
N LEU A 575 1.92 -1.17 20.14
CA LEU A 575 2.86 -0.89 21.24
C LEU A 575 3.79 0.28 20.91
N ALA A 576 4.32 0.32 19.68
CA ALA A 576 5.18 1.41 19.22
C ALA A 576 4.45 2.76 19.24
N TRP A 577 3.17 2.80 18.90
CA TRP A 577 2.34 4.01 18.94
C TRP A 577 2.00 4.51 20.35
N LEU A 578 1.92 3.61 21.34
CA LEU A 578 1.66 3.98 22.73
C LEU A 578 2.89 4.58 23.44
N ASP A 579 4.09 4.19 23.05
CA ASP A 579 5.33 4.72 23.62
C ASP A 579 5.83 5.92 22.81
N GLY A 580 5.95 7.09 23.44
CA GLY A 580 6.35 8.32 22.75
C GLY A 580 7.74 8.24 22.09
N LYS A 581 8.69 7.48 22.66
CA LYS A 581 10.02 7.30 22.09
C LYS A 581 9.99 6.35 20.89
N LEU A 582 9.28 5.22 21.01
CA LEU A 582 9.12 4.27 19.91
C LEU A 582 8.34 4.88 18.75
N ARG A 583 7.30 5.67 19.03
CA ARG A 583 6.57 6.44 18.03
C ARG A 583 7.48 7.41 17.29
N GLY A 584 8.34 8.14 18.01
CA GLY A 584 9.34 9.02 17.40
C GLY A 584 10.30 8.26 16.49
N ARG A 585 10.77 7.09 16.92
CA ARG A 585 11.61 6.20 16.09
C ARG A 585 10.89 5.69 14.85
N LEU A 586 9.64 5.25 14.98
CA LEU A 586 8.79 4.76 13.89
C LEU A 586 8.60 5.83 12.80
N LEU A 587 8.33 7.07 13.20
CA LEU A 587 8.16 8.20 12.28
C LEU A 587 9.49 8.66 11.64
N ALA A 588 10.62 8.44 12.31
CA ALA A 588 11.95 8.77 11.80
C ALA A 588 12.54 7.72 10.86
N LEU A 589 11.91 6.54 10.71
CA LEU A 589 12.42 5.45 9.88
C LEU A 589 12.62 5.88 8.41
N PRO A 590 13.69 5.42 7.73
CA PRO A 590 13.81 5.53 6.29
C PRO A 590 12.71 4.73 5.59
N PHE A 591 12.39 5.11 4.35
CA PHE A 591 11.30 4.49 3.58
C PHE A 591 11.42 2.97 3.50
N GLU A 592 12.63 2.46 3.21
CA GLU A 592 12.86 1.01 3.09
C GLU A 592 12.61 0.26 4.40
N ALA A 593 12.92 0.86 5.55
CA ALA A 593 12.61 0.27 6.85
C ALA A 593 11.10 0.20 7.10
N VAL A 594 10.35 1.25 6.74
CA VAL A 594 8.88 1.24 6.85
C VAL A 594 8.26 0.24 5.90
N ARG A 595 8.70 0.23 4.64
CA ARG A 595 8.24 -0.73 3.62
C ARG A 595 8.44 -2.16 4.10
N MET A 596 9.65 -2.49 4.57
CA MET A 596 9.95 -3.81 5.12
C MET A 596 9.06 -4.11 6.32
N LEU A 597 8.98 -3.21 7.31
CA LEU A 597 8.17 -3.39 8.52
C LEU A 597 6.70 -3.66 8.19
N LEU A 598 6.09 -2.92 7.27
CA LEU A 598 4.68 -3.10 6.91
C LEU A 598 4.46 -4.32 5.99
N SER A 599 5.47 -4.75 5.23
CA SER A 599 5.37 -5.93 4.37
C SER A 599 5.59 -7.25 5.12
N ASP A 600 6.38 -7.24 6.20
CA ASP A 600 6.74 -8.45 6.94
C ASP A 600 5.50 -9.10 7.60
N GLY A 601 5.37 -10.42 7.42
CA GLY A 601 4.27 -11.22 7.97
C GLY A 601 4.28 -11.33 9.50
N ARG A 602 5.43 -11.10 10.14
CA ARG A 602 5.63 -11.16 11.59
C ARG A 602 5.20 -9.88 12.30
N THR A 603 5.04 -8.78 11.57
CA THR A 603 4.53 -7.52 12.10
C THR A 603 3.16 -7.70 12.69
N ARG A 604 3.01 -7.24 13.92
CA ARG A 604 1.84 -7.39 14.75
C ARG A 604 1.07 -6.08 14.80
N ALA A 605 -0.24 -6.20 14.72
CA ALA A 605 -1.17 -5.09 14.82
C ALA A 605 -2.46 -5.59 15.46
N ALA A 606 -3.18 -4.74 16.16
CA ALA A 606 -4.50 -5.04 16.71
C ALA A 606 -5.53 -5.25 15.60
N CYS A 607 -5.38 -4.53 14.49
CA CYS A 607 -6.08 -4.73 13.23
C CYS A 607 -5.28 -4.11 12.07
N GLU A 608 -5.66 -4.40 10.82
CA GLU A 608 -4.98 -3.83 9.65
C GLU A 608 -5.12 -2.29 9.58
N ALA A 609 -6.11 -1.69 10.27
CA ALA A 609 -6.24 -0.25 10.35
C ALA A 609 -5.01 0.42 11.00
N THR A 610 -4.34 -0.24 11.95
CA THR A 610 -3.08 0.28 12.54
C THR A 610 -1.95 0.32 11.51
N VAL A 611 -1.92 -0.62 10.55
CA VAL A 611 -0.93 -0.65 9.46
C VAL A 611 -1.17 0.54 8.53
N PHE A 612 -2.42 0.77 8.13
CA PHE A 612 -2.81 1.94 7.35
C PHE A 612 -2.45 3.24 8.08
N PHE A 613 -2.83 3.36 9.35
CA PHE A 613 -2.53 4.53 10.17
C PHE A 613 -1.04 4.80 10.27
N THR A 614 -0.22 3.74 10.37
CA THR A 614 1.23 3.85 10.39
C THR A 614 1.79 4.42 9.09
N ALA A 615 1.32 3.91 7.94
CA ALA A 615 1.71 4.44 6.63
C ALA A 615 1.29 5.91 6.45
N ALA A 616 0.03 6.24 6.76
CA ALA A 616 -0.50 7.59 6.63
C ALA A 616 0.24 8.60 7.54
N SER A 617 0.52 8.21 8.79
CA SER A 617 1.25 9.07 9.73
C SER A 617 2.71 9.26 9.34
N TRP A 618 3.37 8.21 8.83
CA TRP A 618 4.74 8.33 8.32
C TRP A 618 4.82 9.25 7.10
N LEU A 619 3.88 9.13 6.15
CA LEU A 619 3.80 10.03 5.00
C LEU A 619 3.57 11.46 5.44
N SER A 620 2.67 11.69 6.40
CA SER A 620 2.38 13.03 6.94
C SER A 620 3.54 13.67 7.70
N ALA A 621 4.38 12.85 8.37
CA ALA A 621 5.59 13.34 9.04
C ALA A 621 6.69 13.77 8.06
N ARG A 622 6.64 13.30 6.81
CA ARG A 622 7.60 13.67 5.75
C ARG A 622 7.16 14.98 5.10
N ARG A 623 8.11 15.92 4.92
CA ARG A 623 7.87 17.14 4.15
C ARG A 623 7.50 16.75 2.71
N GLY A 624 6.21 16.85 2.35
CA GLY A 624 5.70 16.54 1.02
C GLY A 624 5.00 15.18 0.83
N ALA A 625 4.52 14.53 1.90
CA ALA A 625 3.67 13.34 1.83
C ALA A 625 4.29 12.10 1.13
N GLY A 626 5.63 12.07 0.96
CA GLY A 626 6.34 11.03 0.22
C GLY A 626 6.15 11.11 -1.31
N THR A 627 6.98 10.40 -2.07
CA THR A 627 6.81 10.34 -3.54
C THR A 627 5.62 9.47 -3.93
N LYS A 628 5.06 9.65 -5.14
CA LYS A 628 3.97 8.80 -5.64
C LYS A 628 4.36 7.31 -5.65
N ALA A 629 5.62 6.99 -5.94
CA ALA A 629 6.12 5.63 -5.89
C ALA A 629 6.09 5.06 -4.46
N GLN A 630 6.50 5.86 -3.47
CA GLN A 630 6.44 5.48 -2.06
C GLN A 630 4.99 5.27 -1.59
N GLN A 631 4.07 6.14 -1.99
CA GLN A 631 2.64 6.00 -1.69
C GLN A 631 2.07 4.70 -2.28
N ALA A 632 2.38 4.38 -3.54
CA ALA A 632 1.94 3.15 -4.19
C ALA A 632 2.43 1.89 -3.46
N VAL A 633 3.71 1.87 -3.07
CA VAL A 633 4.32 0.76 -2.36
C VAL A 633 3.70 0.59 -0.97
N LEU A 634 3.48 1.67 -0.22
CA LEU A 634 2.84 1.59 1.09
C LEU A 634 1.37 1.19 1.00
N ALA A 635 0.65 1.64 -0.03
CA ALA A 635 -0.73 1.20 -0.29
C ALA A 635 -0.78 -0.31 -0.56
N ALA A 636 0.19 -0.82 -1.34
CA ALA A 636 0.33 -2.25 -1.62
C ALA A 636 0.72 -3.09 -0.38
N CYS A 637 1.21 -2.48 0.71
CA CYS A 637 1.50 -3.18 1.97
C CYS A 637 0.24 -3.44 2.82
N VAL A 638 -0.85 -2.72 2.58
CA VAL A 638 -2.08 -2.82 3.37
C VAL A 638 -2.93 -3.99 2.88
N ARG A 639 -3.30 -4.88 3.80
CA ARG A 639 -4.17 -6.04 3.53
C ARG A 639 -5.64 -5.60 3.56
N VAL A 640 -6.10 -4.93 2.50
CA VAL A 640 -7.40 -4.23 2.45
C VAL A 640 -8.59 -5.10 2.84
N GLN A 641 -8.58 -6.37 2.48
CA GLN A 641 -9.60 -7.36 2.84
C GLN A 641 -9.75 -7.60 4.35
N HIS A 642 -8.71 -7.26 5.14
CA HIS A 642 -8.69 -7.39 6.60
C HIS A 642 -8.93 -6.06 7.33
N LEU A 643 -9.23 -4.97 6.59
CA LEU A 643 -9.62 -3.71 7.20
C LEU A 643 -11.06 -3.80 7.77
N PRO A 644 -11.33 -3.17 8.92
CA PRO A 644 -12.69 -3.03 9.43
C PRO A 644 -13.58 -2.29 8.42
N LEU A 645 -14.85 -2.67 8.33
CA LEU A 645 -15.78 -2.11 7.34
C LEU A 645 -15.94 -0.59 7.48
N TRP A 646 -16.11 -0.10 8.71
CA TRP A 646 -16.20 1.34 9.00
C TRP A 646 -14.92 2.08 8.61
N TYR A 647 -13.77 1.41 8.66
CA TYR A 647 -12.48 2.00 8.29
C TYR A 647 -12.36 2.12 6.78
N LEU A 648 -12.80 1.09 6.04
CA LEU A 648 -12.84 1.10 4.57
C LEU A 648 -13.74 2.23 4.05
N SER A 649 -14.98 2.32 4.54
CA SER A 649 -15.96 3.29 4.05
C SER A 649 -15.72 4.71 4.58
N GLY A 650 -15.30 4.84 5.84
CA GLY A 650 -15.14 6.14 6.49
C GLY A 650 -13.78 6.78 6.30
N VAL A 651 -12.70 5.99 6.39
CA VAL A 651 -11.34 6.53 6.39
C VAL A 651 -10.68 6.34 5.04
N VAL A 652 -10.52 5.09 4.59
CA VAL A 652 -9.73 4.75 3.40
C VAL A 652 -10.28 5.40 2.14
N ALA A 653 -11.60 5.37 1.94
CA ALA A 653 -12.26 6.00 0.79
C ALA A 653 -12.00 7.52 0.69
N GLN A 654 -11.65 8.17 1.79
CA GLN A 654 -11.39 9.60 1.86
C GLN A 654 -9.90 9.96 1.81
N CYS A 655 -9.00 8.98 1.67
CA CYS A 655 -7.55 9.18 1.73
C CYS A 655 -6.92 9.29 0.33
N PRO A 656 -6.55 10.49 -0.17
CA PRO A 656 -6.10 10.66 -1.55
C PRO A 656 -4.81 9.91 -1.89
N TRP A 657 -3.90 9.75 -0.92
CA TRP A 657 -2.67 9.00 -1.14
C TRP A 657 -2.93 7.52 -1.41
N PHE A 658 -4.03 6.97 -0.85
CA PHE A 658 -4.39 5.57 -0.99
C PHE A 658 -5.27 5.34 -2.21
N THR A 659 -6.34 6.14 -2.38
CA THR A 659 -7.31 6.01 -3.48
C THR A 659 -6.73 6.34 -4.86
N ARG A 660 -5.58 7.02 -4.91
CA ARG A 660 -4.78 7.17 -6.14
C ARG A 660 -4.19 5.84 -6.63
N HIS A 661 -3.93 4.90 -5.74
CA HIS A 661 -3.24 3.65 -6.03
C HIS A 661 -4.13 2.40 -5.90
N VAL A 662 -5.25 2.52 -5.18
CA VAL A 662 -6.30 1.51 -5.09
C VAL A 662 -7.59 2.14 -5.61
N SER A 663 -8.08 1.62 -6.73
CA SER A 663 -9.26 2.13 -7.41
C SER A 663 -10.53 1.97 -6.57
N ALA A 664 -11.54 2.80 -6.85
CA ALA A 664 -12.86 2.66 -6.22
C ALA A 664 -13.48 1.28 -6.46
N ALA A 665 -13.26 0.67 -7.64
CA ALA A 665 -13.72 -0.68 -7.95
C ALA A 665 -13.07 -1.74 -7.04
N GLU A 666 -11.75 -1.66 -6.83
CA GLU A 666 -11.02 -2.57 -5.93
C GLU A 666 -11.45 -2.39 -4.46
N LEU A 667 -11.71 -1.14 -4.03
CA LEU A 667 -12.27 -0.86 -2.70
C LEU A 667 -13.68 -1.43 -2.55
N HIS A 668 -14.57 -1.21 -3.51
CA HIS A 668 -15.93 -1.76 -3.49
C HIS A 668 -15.93 -3.29 -3.48
N GLN A 669 -15.05 -3.92 -4.27
CA GLN A 669 -14.89 -5.37 -4.26
C GLN A 669 -14.44 -5.86 -2.89
N SER A 670 -13.47 -5.17 -2.26
CA SER A 670 -12.99 -5.51 -0.92
C SER A 670 -14.10 -5.38 0.13
N ILE A 671 -14.92 -4.32 0.04
CA ILE A 671 -16.11 -4.13 0.88
C ILE A 671 -17.12 -5.26 0.68
N ALA A 672 -17.44 -5.60 -0.58
CA ALA A 672 -18.37 -6.67 -0.92
C ALA A 672 -17.90 -8.03 -0.39
N LEU A 673 -16.62 -8.37 -0.59
CA LEU A 673 -16.01 -9.58 -0.05
C LEU A 673 -16.08 -9.62 1.48
N ARG A 674 -15.84 -8.49 2.15
CA ARG A 674 -15.89 -8.40 3.61
C ARG A 674 -17.30 -8.58 4.16
N LEU A 675 -18.30 -7.99 3.51
CA LEU A 675 -19.72 -8.17 3.84
C LEU A 675 -20.20 -9.60 3.59
N ALA A 676 -19.63 -10.27 2.59
CA ALA A 676 -19.98 -11.62 2.19
C ALA A 676 -19.32 -12.71 3.07
N ALA A 677 -18.20 -12.38 3.74
CA ALA A 677 -17.27 -13.32 4.38
C ALA A 677 -17.89 -14.44 5.24
N PRO A 678 -18.87 -14.23 6.15
CA PRO A 678 -19.34 -15.33 7.00
C PRO A 678 -20.12 -16.42 6.26
N ARG A 679 -20.60 -16.19 5.03
CA ARG A 679 -21.30 -17.19 4.20
C ARG A 679 -20.59 -17.51 2.89
N VAL A 680 -19.74 -16.60 2.42
CA VAL A 680 -19.05 -16.71 1.12
C VAL A 680 -17.63 -17.25 1.26
N GLU A 681 -16.98 -17.23 2.43
CA GLU A 681 -15.74 -18.01 2.60
C GLU A 681 -15.98 -19.51 2.41
N GLU A 682 -17.17 -20.01 2.77
CA GLU A 682 -17.58 -21.40 2.56
C GLU A 682 -17.91 -21.72 1.08
N ILE A 683 -18.38 -20.73 0.30
CA ILE A 683 -18.90 -20.91 -1.07
C ILE A 683 -17.92 -20.44 -2.16
N ALA A 684 -17.19 -19.34 -1.94
CA ALA A 684 -16.29 -18.72 -2.93
C ALA A 684 -14.87 -19.28 -2.95
N CYS A 685 -14.45 -20.04 -1.93
CA CYS A 685 -13.16 -20.73 -2.02
C CYS A 685 -13.11 -21.82 -3.11
N SER A 686 -14.24 -22.20 -3.72
CA SER A 686 -14.28 -23.27 -4.73
C SER A 686 -14.59 -22.86 -6.17
N VAL A 687 -15.29 -21.74 -6.47
CA VAL A 687 -15.82 -21.55 -7.85
C VAL A 687 -15.62 -20.16 -8.48
N VAL A 688 -15.54 -19.07 -7.71
CA VAL A 688 -15.36 -17.74 -8.32
C VAL A 688 -13.90 -17.34 -8.21
N ARG A 689 -13.17 -17.43 -9.34
CA ARG A 689 -11.87 -16.73 -9.50
C ARG A 689 -12.13 -15.24 -9.34
N ALA A 690 -12.14 -14.75 -8.10
CA ALA A 690 -12.00 -13.33 -7.84
C ALA A 690 -10.77 -12.87 -8.64
N PRO A 691 -10.85 -11.77 -9.40
CA PRO A 691 -9.71 -11.26 -10.15
C PRO A 691 -8.51 -11.25 -9.20
N ALA A 692 -7.45 -11.95 -9.59
CA ALA A 692 -6.28 -12.15 -8.75
C ALA A 692 -5.87 -10.76 -8.25
N PRO A 693 -5.91 -10.50 -6.94
CA PRO A 693 -5.76 -9.14 -6.46
C PRO A 693 -4.39 -8.64 -6.89
N ARG A 694 -4.38 -7.46 -7.52
CA ARG A 694 -3.19 -6.81 -8.08
C ARG A 694 -2.05 -6.70 -7.06
N HIS A 695 -2.41 -6.59 -5.79
CA HIS A 695 -1.48 -6.48 -4.68
C HIS A 695 -1.30 -7.82 -3.97
N ALA A 696 -0.06 -8.34 -3.95
CA ALA A 696 0.26 -9.60 -3.29
C ALA A 696 -0.13 -9.63 -1.79
N ALA A 697 -0.08 -8.48 -1.11
CA ALA A 697 -0.47 -8.39 0.29
C ALA A 697 -1.95 -8.76 0.55
N TRP A 698 -2.81 -8.63 -0.47
CA TRP A 698 -4.24 -8.92 -0.33
C TRP A 698 -4.56 -10.42 -0.30
N GLN A 699 -3.56 -11.25 -0.59
CA GLN A 699 -3.67 -12.71 -0.45
C GLN A 699 -3.11 -13.20 0.88
N LEU A 700 -2.45 -12.32 1.64
CA LEU A 700 -1.86 -12.68 2.92
C LEU A 700 -2.94 -12.84 4.01
N PRO A 701 -2.72 -13.73 5.00
CA PRO A 701 -3.64 -13.91 6.12
C PRO A 701 -3.72 -12.65 7.00
N VAL A 702 -4.61 -12.65 8.00
CA VAL A 702 -4.62 -11.59 9.02
C VAL A 702 -3.26 -11.53 9.75
N ARG A 703 -2.79 -10.33 10.09
CA ARG A 703 -1.55 -10.18 10.87
C ARG A 703 -1.69 -10.79 12.26
N ARG A 704 -0.54 -11.13 12.86
CA ARG A 704 -0.50 -11.55 14.25
C ARG A 704 -1.06 -10.43 15.13
N ALA A 705 -2.00 -10.76 16.02
CA ALA A 705 -2.59 -9.76 16.90
C ALA A 705 -1.52 -9.10 17.79
N SER A 706 -1.62 -7.78 17.99
CA SER A 706 -0.80 -7.01 18.93
C SER A 706 -0.88 -7.54 20.37
N ARG A 707 0.16 -7.31 21.18
CA ARG A 707 0.13 -7.50 22.64
C ARG A 707 -0.78 -6.48 23.33
N VAL A 708 -0.99 -5.33 22.70
CA VAL A 708 -1.88 -4.28 23.19
C VAL A 708 -3.32 -4.70 22.91
N ARG A 709 -4.06 -5.06 23.96
CA ARG A 709 -5.48 -5.43 23.87
C ARG A 709 -6.43 -4.28 24.17
N LYS A 710 -5.93 -3.25 24.86
CA LYS A 710 -6.67 -2.07 25.27
C LYS A 710 -5.73 -0.87 25.32
N LEU A 711 -6.25 0.29 24.97
CA LEU A 711 -5.58 1.57 25.14
C LEU A 711 -5.90 2.10 26.54
N LYS A 712 -4.88 2.51 27.29
CA LYS A 712 -5.01 3.20 28.57
C LYS A 712 -4.38 4.58 28.44
N MET A 713 -5.20 5.60 28.57
CA MET A 713 -4.82 7.01 28.56
C MET A 713 -4.79 7.51 30.00
N GLU A 714 -3.73 8.19 30.39
CA GLU A 714 -3.61 8.83 31.69
C GLU A 714 -3.17 10.28 31.47
N TRP A 715 -3.86 11.21 32.12
CA TRP A 715 -3.56 12.63 32.01
C TRP A 715 -3.64 13.27 33.40
N ASP A 716 -2.54 13.93 33.78
CA ASP A 716 -2.44 14.74 35.00
C ASP A 716 -2.78 16.20 34.65
N ILE A 717 -3.98 16.63 35.03
CA ILE A 717 -4.52 17.96 34.69
C ILE A 717 -4.15 18.93 35.81
N PRO A 718 -3.33 19.96 35.56
CA PRO A 718 -3.03 20.96 36.58
C PRO A 718 -4.31 21.65 37.05
N LEU A 719 -4.46 21.84 38.36
CA LEU A 719 -5.63 22.51 38.94
C LEU A 719 -5.83 23.95 38.41
N SER A 720 -4.72 24.60 38.04
CA SER A 720 -4.75 25.91 37.35
C SER A 720 -5.44 25.86 35.98
N THR A 721 -5.36 24.74 35.26
CA THR A 721 -6.03 24.54 33.98
C THR A 721 -7.53 24.43 34.18
N LEU A 722 -7.98 23.62 35.14
CA LEU A 722 -9.41 23.50 35.49
C LEU A 722 -9.99 24.85 35.95
N LYS A 723 -9.26 25.59 36.79
CA LYS A 723 -9.64 26.94 37.20
C LYS A 723 -9.77 27.91 36.04
N ARG A 724 -8.88 27.81 35.04
CA ARG A 724 -8.95 28.63 33.84
C ARG A 724 -10.16 28.28 32.99
N LEU A 725 -10.44 26.98 32.81
CA LEU A 725 -11.63 26.51 32.09
C LEU A 725 -12.92 26.97 32.77
N HIS A 726 -13.00 26.87 34.11
CA HIS A 726 -14.13 27.37 34.91
C HIS A 726 -14.42 28.85 34.61
N LYS A 727 -13.39 29.69 34.76
CA LYS A 727 -13.50 31.13 34.52
C LYS A 727 -13.89 31.48 33.10
N ALA A 728 -13.39 30.72 32.13
CA ALA A 728 -13.69 30.94 30.72
C ALA A 728 -15.16 30.58 30.42
N ALA A 729 -15.61 29.39 30.81
CA ALA A 729 -16.99 28.95 30.62
C ALA A 729 -17.99 29.86 31.37
N SER A 730 -17.69 30.23 32.62
CA SER A 730 -18.51 31.18 33.38
C SER A 730 -18.56 32.58 32.75
N GLY A 731 -17.48 32.99 32.07
CA GLY A 731 -17.42 34.28 31.37
C GLY A 731 -18.18 34.33 30.04
N GLU A 732 -18.39 33.18 29.39
CA GLU A 732 -19.20 33.08 28.17
C GLU A 732 -20.72 33.14 28.45
N GLY A 733 -21.12 32.89 29.70
CA GLY A 733 -22.52 32.90 30.12
C GLY A 733 -23.22 31.55 29.91
N PRO A 734 -24.55 31.49 30.12
CA PRO A 734 -25.32 30.26 29.96
C PRO A 734 -25.13 29.60 28.59
N GLY A 735 -24.77 28.32 28.59
CA GLY A 735 -24.47 27.55 27.37
C GLY A 735 -23.04 27.69 26.85
N GLY A 736 -22.19 28.50 27.48
CA GLY A 736 -20.77 28.61 27.15
C GLY A 736 -20.01 27.31 27.41
N THR A 737 -19.18 26.89 26.46
CA THR A 737 -18.40 25.66 26.52
C THR A 737 -16.94 25.92 26.17
N VAL A 738 -16.04 25.49 27.06
CA VAL A 738 -14.60 25.66 26.87
C VAL A 738 -13.89 24.35 27.13
N GLU A 739 -13.02 23.94 26.23
CA GLU A 739 -12.31 22.67 26.28
C GLU A 739 -10.79 22.81 26.46
N ALA A 740 -10.19 21.76 27.00
CA ALA A 740 -8.76 21.52 26.93
C ALA A 740 -8.49 20.05 26.61
N ALA A 741 -7.64 19.82 25.61
CA ALA A 741 -7.16 18.48 25.27
C ALA A 741 -5.87 18.13 26.02
N ALA A 742 -5.68 16.84 26.26
CA ALA A 742 -4.40 16.31 26.71
C ALA A 742 -3.30 16.65 25.68
N PRO A 743 -2.07 16.98 26.13
CA PRO A 743 -0.99 17.39 25.24
C PRO A 743 -0.47 16.27 24.33
N MET A 744 -0.91 15.03 24.56
CA MET A 744 -0.49 13.86 23.80
C MET A 744 -1.72 13.16 23.24
N ALA A 745 -1.73 12.94 21.93
CA ALA A 745 -2.65 12.00 21.32
C ALA A 745 -2.08 10.58 21.42
N TRP A 746 -2.94 9.61 21.71
CA TRP A 746 -2.62 8.19 21.66
C TRP A 746 -3.05 7.61 20.32
N ALA A 747 -2.46 6.50 19.87
CA ALA A 747 -2.99 5.78 18.71
C ALA A 747 -3.22 4.30 19.03
N PHE A 748 -4.35 3.78 18.57
CA PHE A 748 -4.77 2.40 18.82
C PHE A 748 -5.81 1.96 17.80
N LYS A 749 -5.65 0.74 17.25
CA LYS A 749 -6.56 0.17 16.23
C LYS A 749 -6.82 1.11 15.03
N GLY A 750 -5.76 1.78 14.58
CA GLY A 750 -5.81 2.65 13.40
C GLY A 750 -6.43 4.03 13.59
N MET A 751 -6.70 4.46 14.83
CA MET A 751 -7.19 5.82 15.11
C MET A 751 -6.27 6.52 16.09
N SER A 752 -6.29 7.86 16.03
CA SER A 752 -5.78 8.70 17.09
C SER A 752 -6.90 8.92 18.12
N TRP A 753 -6.55 8.91 19.40
CA TRP A 753 -7.46 9.13 20.51
C TRP A 753 -6.96 10.33 21.31
N ALA A 754 -7.84 11.30 21.50
CA ALA A 754 -7.63 12.42 22.40
C ALA A 754 -8.47 12.25 23.66
N LEU A 755 -7.97 12.81 24.76
CA LEU A 755 -8.69 12.91 26.03
C LEU A 755 -8.88 14.40 26.31
N GLU A 756 -10.13 14.82 26.46
CA GLU A 756 -10.53 16.22 26.55
C GLU A 756 -11.32 16.47 27.82
N VAL A 757 -11.06 17.59 28.50
CA VAL A 757 -11.92 18.08 29.57
C VAL A 757 -12.64 19.32 29.06
N MET A 758 -13.96 19.29 29.18
CA MET A 758 -14.84 20.38 28.80
C MET A 758 -15.50 20.96 30.05
N ALA A 759 -15.49 22.27 30.16
CA ALA A 759 -16.26 23.02 31.15
C ALA A 759 -17.47 23.65 30.45
N ALA A 760 -18.67 23.40 30.95
CA ALA A 760 -19.91 23.92 30.39
C ALA A 760 -20.70 24.66 31.47
N ALA A 761 -21.14 25.89 31.18
CA ALA A 761 -22.01 26.67 32.06
C ALA A 761 -23.49 26.34 31.77
N ASP A 762 -24.24 25.96 32.80
CA ASP A 762 -25.68 25.71 32.70
C ASP A 762 -26.50 27.01 32.66
N GLU A 763 -27.82 26.88 32.63
CA GLU A 763 -28.76 28.02 32.61
C GLU A 763 -28.63 28.92 33.84
N ASP A 764 -28.22 28.36 34.98
CA ASP A 764 -27.99 29.08 36.24
C ASP A 764 -26.58 29.69 36.32
N GLY A 765 -25.76 29.53 35.28
CA GLY A 765 -24.36 29.97 35.23
C GLY A 765 -23.42 29.11 36.07
N CYS A 766 -23.87 27.97 36.58
CA CYS A 766 -23.03 27.01 37.27
C CYS A 766 -22.22 26.21 36.24
N VAL A 767 -20.93 26.03 36.50
CA VAL A 767 -20.04 25.33 35.57
C VAL A 767 -19.85 23.87 35.99
N ALA A 768 -20.21 22.94 35.12
CA ALA A 768 -19.92 21.51 35.26
C ALA A 768 -18.69 21.12 34.42
N PHE A 769 -18.01 20.04 34.82
CA PHE A 769 -16.82 19.53 34.14
C PHE A 769 -17.03 18.11 33.63
N GLY A 770 -17.04 17.98 32.32
CA GLY A 770 -17.08 16.69 31.64
C GLY A 770 -15.72 16.22 31.17
N LEU A 771 -15.59 14.90 30.99
CA LEU A 771 -14.41 14.25 30.41
C LEU A 771 -14.83 13.44 29.20
N TYR A 772 -14.20 13.73 28.06
CA TYR A 772 -14.57 13.23 26.75
C TYR A 772 -13.39 12.51 26.10
N VAL A 773 -13.71 11.48 25.32
CA VAL A 773 -12.76 10.76 24.47
C VAL A 773 -13.15 10.97 23.02
N THR A 774 -12.20 11.45 22.24
CA THR A 774 -12.42 11.86 20.85
C THR A 774 -11.53 11.01 19.94
N PRO A 775 -12.11 10.12 19.12
CA PRO A 775 -11.37 9.44 18.08
C PRO A 775 -11.24 10.32 16.85
N SER A 776 -10.03 10.38 16.30
CA SER A 776 -9.72 11.06 15.05
C SER A 776 -9.13 10.05 14.07
N PRO A 777 -9.42 10.18 12.76
CA PRO A 777 -8.71 9.42 11.74
C PRO A 777 -7.20 9.76 11.77
N PRO A 778 -6.34 8.99 11.07
CA PRO A 778 -4.97 9.43 10.82
C PRO A 778 -4.96 10.85 10.23
N PRO A 779 -3.86 11.63 10.38
CA PRO A 779 -3.76 12.93 9.74
C PRO A 779 -3.92 12.75 8.22
N LEU A 780 -5.04 13.20 7.68
CA LEU A 780 -5.36 13.15 6.26
C LEU A 780 -5.06 14.54 5.69
N GLN A 781 -4.11 14.64 4.76
CA GLN A 781 -3.82 15.90 4.09
C GLN A 781 -4.63 16.03 2.80
N PRO A 782 -5.28 17.18 2.55
CA PRO A 782 -5.72 18.23 3.50
C PRO A 782 -7.01 17.81 4.26
N ASP A 783 -7.32 18.49 5.38
CA ASP A 783 -8.44 18.22 6.30
C ASP A 783 -9.70 17.72 5.55
N PRO A 784 -9.95 16.40 5.53
CA PRO A 784 -11.11 15.88 4.85
C PRO A 784 -12.36 16.31 5.62
N PRO A 785 -13.52 16.38 4.93
CA PRO A 785 -14.78 16.54 5.62
C PRO A 785 -14.90 15.46 6.71
N PRO A 786 -15.58 15.75 7.84
CA PRO A 786 -15.74 14.79 8.92
C PRO A 786 -16.28 13.47 8.35
N ALA A 787 -15.54 12.40 8.60
CA ALA A 787 -15.90 11.10 8.07
C ALA A 787 -17.16 10.61 8.79
N ALA A 788 -18.24 10.41 8.04
CA ALA A 788 -19.49 9.84 8.54
C ALA A 788 -19.36 8.33 8.84
N ALA A 789 -18.34 7.93 9.59
CA ALA A 789 -18.20 6.59 10.14
C ALA A 789 -18.49 6.62 11.64
N VAL A 790 -19.38 5.73 12.05
CA VAL A 790 -19.66 5.46 13.46
C VAL A 790 -18.76 4.33 13.91
N VAL A 791 -17.89 4.62 14.87
CA VAL A 791 -17.07 3.63 15.56
C VAL A 791 -17.71 3.31 16.89
N THR A 792 -17.79 2.03 17.22
CA THR A 792 -18.26 1.62 18.53
C THR A 792 -17.08 1.22 19.41
N ALA A 793 -16.95 1.80 20.59
CA ALA A 793 -15.89 1.45 21.54
C ALA A 793 -16.43 1.37 22.96
N THR A 794 -15.90 0.45 23.75
CA THR A 794 -16.16 0.44 25.20
C THR A 794 -15.14 1.35 25.86
N VAL A 795 -15.62 2.44 26.43
CA VAL A 795 -14.79 3.45 27.10
C VAL A 795 -15.09 3.41 28.59
N THR A 796 -14.04 3.20 29.39
CA THR A 796 -14.11 3.34 30.85
C THR A 796 -13.37 4.61 31.25
N LEU A 797 -14.09 5.56 31.84
CA LEU A 797 -13.56 6.82 32.34
C LEU A 797 -13.47 6.77 33.87
N GLY A 798 -12.44 7.40 34.41
CA GLY A 798 -12.32 7.56 35.85
C GLY A 798 -11.32 8.61 36.28
N ALA A 799 -11.66 9.36 37.31
CA ALA A 799 -10.75 10.19 38.06
C ALA A 799 -10.26 9.42 39.29
N ARG A 800 -8.96 9.48 39.59
CA ARG A 800 -8.42 8.90 40.83
C ARG A 800 -8.54 9.92 41.94
N SER A 801 -9.41 9.66 42.92
CA SER A 801 -9.29 10.27 44.24
C SER A 801 -8.42 9.39 45.14
N THR A 802 -7.72 10.01 46.10
CA THR A 802 -7.00 9.29 47.17
C THR A 802 -7.92 8.40 48.01
N ARG A 803 -9.25 8.66 47.99
CA ARG A 803 -10.25 7.95 48.80
C ARG A 803 -11.27 7.14 48.00
N ARG A 804 -11.51 7.48 46.72
CA ARG A 804 -12.56 6.82 45.90
C ARG A 804 -12.13 6.71 44.43
N LYS A 805 -12.46 5.59 43.78
CA LYS A 805 -12.34 5.44 42.32
C LYS A 805 -13.70 5.68 41.69
N LEU A 806 -13.86 6.81 41.01
CA LEU A 806 -15.02 7.05 40.16
C LEU A 806 -14.81 6.28 38.86
N ARG A 807 -15.76 5.45 38.47
CA ARG A 807 -15.68 4.65 37.24
C ARG A 807 -17.03 4.63 36.53
N GLY A 808 -17.08 5.27 35.37
CA GLY A 808 -18.15 5.07 34.39
C GLY A 808 -17.63 4.18 33.27
N SER A 809 -18.39 3.17 32.85
CA SER A 809 -18.10 2.38 31.66
C SER A 809 -19.34 2.40 30.76
N CYS A 810 -19.18 2.81 29.51
CA CYS A 810 -20.24 2.75 28.53
C CYS A 810 -19.71 2.32 27.16
N ARG A 811 -20.60 1.71 26.36
CA ARG A 811 -20.37 1.45 24.95
C ARG A 811 -20.77 2.73 24.21
N MET A 812 -19.80 3.40 23.60
CA MET A 812 -19.99 4.68 22.92
C MET A 812 -20.02 4.46 21.41
N GLN A 813 -20.95 5.11 20.73
CA GLN A 813 -20.93 5.31 19.28
C GLN A 813 -20.34 6.70 19.01
N LEU A 814 -19.22 6.71 18.31
CA LEU A 814 -18.38 7.88 18.06
C LEU A 814 -18.36 8.17 16.57
N LEU A 815 -18.66 9.39 16.16
CA LEU A 815 -18.44 9.83 14.78
C LEU A 815 -16.98 10.27 14.62
N LEU A 816 -16.31 9.81 13.57
CA LEU A 816 -14.91 10.15 13.33
C LEU A 816 -14.73 11.64 12.99
N GLY A 817 -13.90 12.33 13.78
CA GLY A 817 -13.65 13.76 13.58
C GLY A 817 -14.78 14.68 14.06
N CYS A 818 -15.73 14.15 14.82
CA CYS A 818 -16.75 14.95 15.52
C CYS A 818 -16.42 15.10 17.00
N GLU A 819 -17.25 15.86 17.72
CA GLU A 819 -17.18 16.04 19.17
C GLU A 819 -17.10 14.69 19.91
N GLY A 820 -16.24 14.65 20.93
CA GLY A 820 -16.04 13.47 21.76
C GLY A 820 -17.30 12.98 22.46
N ARG A 821 -17.23 11.76 22.98
CA ARG A 821 -18.25 11.23 23.91
C ARG A 821 -17.64 11.04 25.28
N GLY A 822 -18.42 11.35 26.31
CA GLY A 822 -17.92 11.51 27.67
C GLY A 822 -19.00 11.41 28.72
N PHE A 823 -18.62 11.76 29.95
CA PHE A 823 -19.56 12.02 31.05
C PHE A 823 -19.50 13.50 31.39
N GLU A 824 -20.66 14.14 31.50
CA GLU A 824 -20.80 15.59 31.76
C GLU A 824 -20.38 16.00 33.18
N ASP A 825 -20.42 15.07 34.14
CA ASP A 825 -19.92 15.27 35.51
C ASP A 825 -19.08 14.06 35.97
N VAL A 826 -17.93 13.85 35.31
CA VAL A 826 -17.04 12.70 35.65
C VAL A 826 -16.44 12.82 37.06
N PHE A 827 -16.43 14.04 37.61
CA PHE A 827 -15.79 14.37 38.87
C PHE A 827 -16.76 14.26 40.06
N GLU A 828 -18.06 14.03 39.82
CA GLU A 828 -19.13 14.04 40.83
C GLU A 828 -19.13 15.32 41.68
N MET A 829 -18.83 16.46 41.03
CA MET A 829 -18.74 17.77 41.69
C MET A 829 -20.01 18.60 41.49
N GLY A 830 -20.90 18.20 40.58
CA GLY A 830 -22.05 18.99 40.15
C GLY A 830 -21.66 20.32 39.50
N GLY A 831 -22.65 21.18 39.25
CA GLY A 831 -22.44 22.55 38.77
C GLY A 831 -21.83 23.43 39.87
N GLN A 832 -20.77 24.17 39.53
CA GLN A 832 -20.08 25.09 40.44
C GLN A 832 -20.38 26.55 40.07
N ALA A 833 -21.18 27.24 40.88
CA ALA A 833 -21.45 28.68 40.75
C ALA A 833 -20.18 29.54 40.85
N ALA A 834 -19.18 29.08 41.61
CA ALA A 834 -17.86 29.69 41.71
C ALA A 834 -16.79 28.61 41.86
N TRP A 835 -15.56 28.91 41.44
CA TRP A 835 -14.43 27.99 41.56
C TRP A 835 -14.11 27.69 43.05
N ASP A 836 -14.33 26.45 43.49
CA ASP A 836 -14.04 26.00 44.85
C ASP A 836 -12.82 25.06 44.92
N GLU A 837 -11.62 25.64 44.98
CA GLU A 837 -10.37 24.88 45.08
C GLU A 837 -10.30 23.98 46.32
N VAL A 838 -10.95 24.38 47.43
CA VAL A 838 -10.96 23.61 48.68
C VAL A 838 -11.86 22.38 48.50
N GLY A 839 -13.01 22.52 47.85
CA GLY A 839 -13.90 21.41 47.47
C GLY A 839 -13.21 20.35 46.63
N TRP A 840 -12.47 20.76 45.58
CA TRP A 840 -11.68 19.82 44.74
C TRP A 840 -10.65 19.01 45.55
N ARG A 841 -9.96 19.66 46.50
CA ARG A 841 -9.02 18.98 47.41
C ARG A 841 -9.74 18.09 48.42
N ALA A 842 -10.86 18.55 48.98
CA ALA A 842 -11.65 17.81 49.96
C ALA A 842 -12.28 16.53 49.37
N ALA A 843 -12.67 16.55 48.10
CA ALA A 843 -13.08 15.37 47.32
C ALA A 843 -11.94 14.35 47.11
N GLY A 844 -10.70 14.74 47.43
CA GLY A 844 -9.50 13.93 47.27
C GLY A 844 -9.07 13.73 45.82
N LEU A 845 -9.61 14.51 44.88
CA LEU A 845 -9.34 14.42 43.44
C LEU A 845 -7.98 15.02 43.05
N VAL A 846 -7.48 15.95 43.86
CA VAL A 846 -6.21 16.64 43.62
C VAL A 846 -5.07 15.90 44.34
N GLY A 847 -4.06 15.48 43.59
CA GLY A 847 -2.84 14.90 44.12
C GLY A 847 -1.96 15.92 44.85
N GLU A 848 -0.92 15.44 45.53
CA GLU A 848 0.07 16.30 46.20
C GLU A 848 0.83 17.22 45.23
N ASP A 849 0.89 16.81 43.95
CA ASP A 849 1.45 17.57 42.84
C ASP A 849 0.54 18.72 42.35
N GLY A 850 -0.66 18.86 42.92
CA GLY A 850 -1.64 19.86 42.49
C GLY A 850 -2.33 19.52 41.18
N CYS A 851 -2.30 18.25 40.75
CA CYS A 851 -2.94 17.78 39.54
C CYS A 851 -4.14 16.87 39.83
N VAL A 852 -5.13 16.87 38.94
CA VAL A 852 -6.22 15.91 38.91
C VAL A 852 -5.87 14.83 37.88
N ARG A 853 -5.68 13.59 38.34
CA ARG A 853 -5.35 12.45 37.47
C ARG A 853 -6.61 11.82 36.90
N VAL A 854 -6.83 12.00 35.60
CA VAL A 854 -7.89 11.33 34.85
C VAL A 854 -7.33 10.15 34.07
N THR A 855 -8.16 9.12 33.90
CA THR A 855 -7.81 7.92 33.16
C THR A 855 -8.96 7.52 32.25
N ALA A 856 -8.64 7.12 31.03
CA ALA A 856 -9.57 6.56 30.08
C ALA A 856 -9.04 5.23 29.56
N THR A 857 -9.88 4.22 29.48
CA THR A 857 -9.53 2.92 28.90
C THR A 857 -10.45 2.64 27.73
N VAL A 858 -9.87 2.44 26.55
CA VAL A 858 -10.60 2.11 25.32
C VAL A 858 -10.33 0.64 24.97
N ARG A 859 -11.40 -0.13 24.76
CA ARG A 859 -11.37 -1.53 24.33
C ARG A 859 -12.51 -1.81 23.35
N ASP A 860 -12.48 -2.98 22.73
CA ASP A 860 -13.57 -3.50 21.89
C ASP A 860 -14.02 -2.51 20.80
N VAL A 861 -13.04 -1.84 20.19
CA VAL A 861 -13.26 -0.95 19.05
C VAL A 861 -13.69 -1.78 17.85
N GLU A 862 -14.90 -1.52 17.37
CA GLU A 862 -15.61 -2.25 16.32
C GLU A 862 -16.20 -1.35 15.26
#